data_AF-A0A813WGM3-F1
#
_entry.id   AF-A0A813WGM3-F1
#
_cell.length_a   1.000
_cell.length_b   1.000
_cell.length_c   1.000
_cell.angle_alpha   90.00
_cell.angle_beta   90.00
_cell.angle_gamma   90.00
#
_symmetry.space_group_name_H-M   'P 1'
#
loop_
_entity.id
_entity.type
_entity.pdbx_description
1 polymer ?
#
loop_
_entity_poly.entity_id
_entity_poly.type
_entity_poly.pdbx_seq_one_letter_code
_entity_poly.pdbx_strand_id
1 'polypeptide(L)'
;MTLQFNNDNSRSSFPMYFGRQTKFGDTASTPLKLIKLHIEQQVNATFPLIHQVATTMTFKNDHNRVLEGALEFTLPEKATICGFGLDVDGVIVDGVVVEKEKARITFEKEVRKGVDPGLVEMVQGNLFRTRVYPIQAGGTRIVRVIYQDQGKVENDHFLFNIPIYFTTTLDSLDISLICAHTSNHSQPQFLSNVKFQQPFINSHGKYCSELHLVNVKPLEGEQSITYMLKNLTPEQAISSVEIDSDDRSQAYFALCYMPPFQQYNTMIDNNEKAMSICLLWDASLSRANVENRNHEINILKNILNIWQSNGINVNITVIVFRNILEEPNTFQLHDKDYWSKLSQFLNDLSYDGATNLFQLATISTIIPNITHYFLFSDCLSTIGNDDPTQLNQLTTKPLWIFNANAAHEPTNFSLINYLTNVSGGGYISRDKILGQNSANHIVQWIDKPQARYISTDIIANANVHDIYPNHSIVLVPNAERFILVGKMSSTASAKIAINFSISNQIHRKELIINSADSTSENYGLLRRLYAKQMLTELTAFPEKNKKRILDIGMKYSIVNDFTSILVLETLQQHIEHNICPHPSRTTLYNDYMKYQQNKNQEESTKSQAKMTAILNLWRTRCTWYDKTITDKDRSNAFKKKTSSRYDTEERSIQRQMQAYSNSARRSIPYGTIRHAMVDSIEDASLEHMSFRYSLASSVEQRLESRSAQSRNYEEMSLDNEDMDEHTSNEYSCVSQSRSYNQVHDYHNDMSTTSDHNNTTTSTHTITLQNWDPKTPYMEKIKSSSNLQTAYQIYLNERQSYSKSPSFYFDIASYFFSQASSLIPQPSLIDKFNQYHSISIFGIQLFSKKTDSNSNNSSSNANQYKILGLRILTNVLELELESPQLLRTVAYKLVELGLFNLAENVFRHIVNLRSDEPQSYRDLALLLQEFNIQNKNITEISDLFKKVIFGEWDNRFAEIEVTTLHEFNWFLFEFHQQQKISNSIDNHLIRHLPVDLRIVMVWDTDDTDVDLHVIEPTGEECYYSHKNTAIGGMISRDFTQGYGPEEYLIRKAVKGTYTVRAKYFANHQQSLTGATTIMVHIYKYYGQLNQQKEIVTLRLDSNKEMIDVCKVEFDDDIKQKSQNKTIHGQNSNTNIHPNVACDGCDMSPIKGDRYKCLFCPDVDFCQSCHSASRANNDPNHLYNHPLLCIKDSNEYSESLYLYNRSKINHTNIQCNSCFTQPIIGIRYQCICGINLCEKCEFIGLHDKSHHRTKIATSV
;
A
#
# COMPACT_ATOMS: atom_id res chain seq x y z
N MET A 1 -33.74 38.63 -38.27
CA MET A 1 -33.86 38.71 -36.81
C MET A 1 -32.53 38.31 -36.21
N THR A 2 -31.88 39.22 -35.51
CA THR A 2 -30.60 38.99 -34.83
C THR A 2 -30.87 38.28 -33.51
N LEU A 3 -30.48 37.01 -33.39
CA LEU A 3 -30.50 36.31 -32.11
C LEU A 3 -29.32 36.79 -31.27
N GLN A 4 -29.61 37.58 -30.24
CA GLN A 4 -28.64 37.87 -29.17
C GLN A 4 -28.48 36.60 -28.34
N PHE A 5 -27.34 35.92 -28.49
CA PHE A 5 -26.86 35.02 -27.45
C PHE A 5 -26.48 35.89 -26.24
N ASN A 6 -27.14 35.67 -25.11
CA ASN A 6 -26.75 36.30 -23.85
C ASN A 6 -25.37 35.76 -23.41
N ASN A 7 -24.62 36.58 -22.66
CA ASN A 7 -23.34 36.17 -22.09
C ASN A 7 -23.55 35.10 -21.00
N ASP A 8 -23.58 33.82 -21.40
CA ASP A 8 -23.65 32.70 -20.48
C ASP A 8 -22.30 32.44 -19.79
N ASN A 9 -22.24 32.79 -18.50
CA ASN A 9 -21.10 32.51 -17.61
C ASN A 9 -21.02 31.04 -17.13
N SER A 10 -21.70 30.11 -17.80
CA SER A 10 -21.72 28.67 -17.47
C SER A 10 -21.02 27.84 -18.57
N ARG A 11 -19.69 27.80 -18.55
CA ARG A 11 -18.86 26.96 -19.43
C ARG A 11 -17.80 26.23 -18.59
N SER A 12 -18.01 24.94 -18.27
CA SER A 12 -17.12 24.20 -17.35
C SER A 12 -16.86 22.72 -17.66
N SER A 13 -16.68 22.36 -18.94
CA SER A 13 -15.94 21.13 -19.29
C SER A 13 -14.56 21.46 -19.86
N PHE A 14 -13.57 21.49 -18.97
CA PHE A 14 -12.16 21.73 -19.27
C PHE A 14 -11.45 20.39 -19.51
N PRO A 15 -10.90 20.13 -20.71
CA PRO A 15 -10.31 18.84 -20.98
C PRO A 15 -8.86 18.66 -20.52
N MET A 16 -8.24 19.72 -19.97
CA MET A 16 -7.12 19.65 -19.03
C MET A 16 -7.18 20.86 -18.11
N TYR A 17 -7.09 20.66 -16.80
CA TYR A 17 -6.87 21.74 -15.86
C TYR A 17 -5.51 21.57 -15.19
N PHE A 18 -4.57 22.43 -15.56
CA PHE A 18 -3.37 22.62 -14.76
C PHE A 18 -3.79 23.34 -13.49
N GLY A 19 -3.62 22.71 -12.32
CA GLY A 19 -4.00 23.29 -11.05
C GLY A 19 -3.60 24.77 -10.95
N ARG A 20 -4.41 25.59 -10.26
CA ARG A 20 -3.97 26.93 -9.81
C ARG A 20 -2.73 26.83 -8.89
N GLN A 21 -2.39 25.59 -8.51
CA GLN A 21 -1.17 25.13 -7.84
C GLN A 21 -0.51 23.94 -8.56
N THR A 22 -0.38 23.91 -9.90
CA THR A 22 0.55 22.95 -10.55
C THR A 22 1.98 23.30 -10.16
N LYS A 23 2.56 22.50 -9.26
CA LYS A 23 3.89 22.71 -8.68
C LYS A 23 4.93 21.92 -9.47
N PHE A 24 5.65 22.57 -10.37
CA PHE A 24 7.04 22.17 -10.59
C PHE A 24 7.87 22.63 -9.39
N GLY A 25 8.82 21.79 -8.95
CA GLY A 25 9.77 22.13 -7.88
C GLY A 25 9.38 21.71 -6.45
N ASP A 26 10.40 21.59 -5.61
CA ASP A 26 10.37 21.03 -4.25
C ASP A 26 9.41 21.74 -3.26
N THR A 27 9.27 21.11 -2.09
CA THR A 27 8.48 21.39 -0.86
C THR A 27 8.17 22.84 -0.42
N ALA A 28 8.71 23.88 -1.06
CA ALA A 28 8.30 25.28 -0.90
C ALA A 28 7.51 25.86 -2.10
N SER A 29 7.30 25.10 -3.17
CA SER A 29 6.29 25.32 -4.23
C SER A 29 6.33 26.66 -4.98
N THR A 30 7.46 27.02 -5.61
CA THR A 30 7.48 28.05 -6.67
C THR A 30 7.29 27.41 -8.05
N PRO A 31 6.11 27.56 -8.70
CA PRO A 31 5.84 26.90 -9.97
C PRO A 31 6.72 27.45 -11.09
N LEU A 32 7.20 26.58 -11.97
CA LEU A 32 7.91 27.00 -13.18
C LEU A 32 6.99 27.74 -14.14
N LYS A 33 7.56 28.70 -14.88
CA LYS A 33 6.82 29.51 -15.84
C LYS A 33 6.50 28.66 -17.09
N LEU A 34 5.22 28.45 -17.37
CA LEU A 34 4.77 28.02 -18.69
C LEU A 34 4.95 29.20 -19.66
N ILE A 35 5.73 29.01 -20.72
CA ILE A 35 6.08 30.07 -21.68
C ILE A 35 5.48 29.85 -23.07
N LYS A 36 5.20 28.61 -23.48
CA LYS A 36 4.54 28.33 -24.76
C LYS A 36 3.53 27.20 -24.61
N LEU A 37 2.43 27.31 -25.35
CA LEU A 37 1.37 26.32 -25.40
C LEU A 37 0.96 26.09 -26.86
N HIS A 38 1.13 24.87 -27.36
CA HIS A 38 0.72 24.45 -28.68
C HIS A 38 -0.31 23.31 -28.58
N ILE A 39 -1.48 23.49 -29.18
CA ILE A 39 -2.59 22.53 -29.11
C ILE A 39 -3.02 22.14 -30.52
N GLU A 40 -2.96 20.85 -30.83
CA GLU A 40 -3.51 20.28 -32.06
C GLU A 40 -4.73 19.42 -31.69
N GLN A 41 -5.91 19.75 -32.23
CA GLN A 41 -7.11 18.93 -32.11
C GLN A 41 -7.47 18.31 -33.46
N GLN A 42 -7.51 16.99 -33.51
CA GLN A 42 -8.01 16.21 -34.64
C GLN A 42 -9.40 15.67 -34.31
N VAL A 43 -10.40 15.99 -35.13
CA VAL A 43 -11.80 15.58 -34.94
C VAL A 43 -12.26 14.68 -36.07
N ASN A 44 -12.72 13.49 -35.72
CA ASN A 44 -13.55 12.69 -36.60
C ASN A 44 -15.00 13.16 -36.46
N ALA A 45 -15.53 13.80 -37.49
CA ALA A 45 -16.91 14.24 -37.54
C ALA A 45 -17.89 13.10 -37.86
N THR A 46 -17.39 11.93 -38.28
CA THR A 46 -18.21 10.72 -38.42
C THR A 46 -18.51 10.14 -37.04
N PHE A 47 -19.71 9.59 -36.81
CA PHE A 47 -19.99 8.86 -35.58
C PHE A 47 -19.04 7.65 -35.45
N PRO A 48 -18.56 7.29 -34.24
CA PRO A 48 -18.65 8.03 -32.99
C PRO A 48 -17.80 9.31 -32.98
N LEU A 49 -18.35 10.36 -32.38
CA LEU A 49 -17.77 11.71 -32.33
C LEU A 49 -16.55 11.75 -31.42
N ILE A 50 -15.43 11.26 -31.95
CA ILE A 50 -14.16 11.16 -31.26
C ILE A 50 -13.27 12.31 -31.71
N HIS A 51 -12.58 12.92 -30.75
CA HIS A 51 -11.44 13.76 -31.06
C HIS A 51 -10.20 13.33 -30.27
N GLN A 52 -9.04 13.51 -30.89
CA GLN A 52 -7.75 13.42 -30.25
C GLN A 52 -7.21 14.84 -30.07
N VAL A 53 -6.60 15.14 -28.93
CA VAL A 53 -5.98 16.42 -28.65
C VAL A 53 -4.54 16.18 -28.19
N ALA A 54 -3.59 16.76 -28.91
CA ALA A 54 -2.18 16.82 -28.52
C ALA A 54 -1.89 18.21 -27.97
N THR A 55 -1.48 18.29 -26.70
CA THR A 55 -1.09 19.53 -26.02
C THR A 55 0.41 19.48 -25.73
N THR A 56 1.16 20.41 -26.31
CA THR A 56 2.61 20.55 -26.15
C THR A 56 2.90 21.83 -25.38
N MET A 57 3.62 21.70 -24.27
CA MET A 57 3.86 22.75 -23.28
C MET A 57 5.34 22.99 -23.13
N THR A 58 5.80 24.24 -23.17
CA THR A 58 7.19 24.59 -22.86
C THR A 58 7.27 25.29 -21.51
N PHE A 59 7.94 24.66 -20.55
CA PHE A 59 8.23 25.20 -19.24
C PHE A 59 9.66 25.76 -19.20
N LYS A 60 9.87 26.81 -18.40
CA LYS A 60 11.20 27.41 -18.17
C LYS A 60 11.59 27.37 -16.71
N ASN A 61 12.81 26.92 -16.43
CA ASN A 61 13.45 26.99 -15.13
C ASN A 61 14.20 28.31 -14.97
N ASP A 62 13.60 29.28 -14.26
CA ASP A 62 14.24 30.57 -13.95
C ASP A 62 15.21 30.50 -12.76
N HIS A 63 15.39 29.34 -12.12
CA HIS A 63 16.31 29.15 -11.00
C HIS A 63 17.72 28.73 -11.46
N ASN A 64 18.71 29.02 -10.61
CA ASN A 64 20.12 28.67 -10.80
C ASN A 64 20.48 27.25 -10.32
N ARG A 65 19.48 26.36 -10.18
CA ARG A 65 19.64 24.96 -9.77
C ARG A 65 18.81 24.04 -10.66
N VAL A 66 19.24 22.78 -10.79
CA VAL A 66 18.46 21.72 -11.42
C VAL A 66 17.21 21.46 -10.56
N LEU A 67 16.08 21.14 -11.20
CA LEU A 67 14.80 20.85 -10.54
C LEU A 67 14.15 19.58 -11.10
N GLU A 68 13.35 18.90 -10.27
CA GLU A 68 12.30 17.99 -10.72
C GLU A 68 11.00 18.77 -11.00
N GLY A 69 10.27 18.34 -12.02
CA GLY A 69 8.95 18.84 -12.39
C GLY A 69 7.85 17.81 -12.19
N ALA A 70 6.80 18.19 -11.46
CA ALA A 70 5.54 17.47 -11.42
C ALA A 70 4.44 18.31 -12.10
N LEU A 71 3.74 17.72 -13.05
CA LEU A 71 2.61 18.31 -13.76
C LEU A 71 1.37 17.46 -13.50
N GLU A 72 0.46 17.98 -12.68
CA GLU A 72 -0.82 17.34 -12.37
C GLU A 72 -1.96 17.99 -13.15
N PHE A 73 -2.79 17.16 -13.76
CA PHE A 73 -3.97 17.60 -14.49
C PHE A 73 -5.05 16.53 -14.45
N THR A 74 -6.30 16.98 -14.45
CA THR A 74 -7.47 16.12 -14.60
C THR A 74 -7.92 16.03 -16.05
N LEU A 75 -8.55 14.91 -16.40
CA LEU A 75 -9.26 14.74 -17.66
C LEU A 75 -10.79 14.64 -17.44
N PRO A 76 -11.63 14.98 -18.43
CA PRO A 76 -13.07 14.74 -18.41
C PRO A 76 -13.43 13.27 -18.23
N GLU A 77 -14.64 13.00 -17.76
CA GLU A 77 -15.22 11.65 -17.60
C GLU A 77 -14.97 10.73 -18.82
N LYS A 78 -15.02 11.29 -20.03
CA LYS A 78 -14.92 10.53 -21.28
C LYS A 78 -13.56 10.63 -21.98
N ALA A 79 -12.57 11.25 -21.35
CA ALA A 79 -11.23 11.43 -21.87
C ALA A 79 -10.24 10.40 -21.30
N THR A 80 -9.18 10.09 -22.05
CA THR A 80 -8.13 9.14 -21.63
C THR A 80 -6.81 9.45 -22.33
N ILE A 81 -5.68 9.37 -21.60
CA ILE A 81 -4.34 9.56 -22.19
C ILE A 81 -4.01 8.36 -23.10
N CYS A 82 -3.60 8.67 -24.33
CA CYS A 82 -3.20 7.68 -25.34
C CYS A 82 -1.82 7.96 -25.97
N GLY A 83 -1.12 9.00 -25.53
CA GLY A 83 0.25 9.30 -25.93
C GLY A 83 0.91 10.34 -25.04
N PHE A 84 2.23 10.28 -24.95
CA PHE A 84 3.05 11.20 -24.16
C PHE A 84 4.44 11.29 -24.77
N GLY A 85 5.11 12.44 -24.63
CA GLY A 85 6.49 12.60 -25.06
C GLY A 85 7.20 13.81 -24.46
N LEU A 86 8.53 13.75 -24.46
CA LEU A 86 9.43 14.79 -23.95
C LEU A 86 10.47 15.20 -25.00
N ASP A 87 11.07 16.37 -24.85
CA ASP A 87 12.24 16.77 -25.63
C ASP A 87 13.51 16.01 -25.22
N VAL A 88 14.14 15.38 -26.21
CA VAL A 88 15.46 14.74 -26.11
C VAL A 88 16.29 15.26 -27.29
N ASP A 89 17.44 15.86 -27.02
CA ASP A 89 18.31 16.51 -28.03
C ASP A 89 17.57 17.47 -29.00
N GLY A 90 16.51 18.13 -28.52
CA GLY A 90 15.68 19.06 -29.30
C GLY A 90 14.59 18.41 -30.16
N VAL A 91 14.37 17.10 -30.04
CA VAL A 91 13.31 16.34 -30.75
C VAL A 91 12.34 15.75 -29.73
N ILE A 92 11.03 15.79 -29.99
CA ILE A 92 10.05 15.13 -29.12
C ILE A 92 10.09 13.62 -29.32
N VAL A 93 10.42 12.88 -28.27
CA VAL A 93 10.43 11.41 -28.23
C VAL A 93 9.12 10.91 -27.62
N ASP A 94 8.45 9.99 -28.34
CA ASP A 94 7.27 9.29 -27.83
C ASP A 94 7.64 8.25 -26.76
N GLY A 95 6.87 8.23 -25.67
CA GLY A 95 6.95 7.18 -24.67
C GLY A 95 6.17 5.92 -25.06
N VAL A 96 6.39 4.86 -24.28
CA VAL A 96 5.77 3.53 -24.48
C VAL A 96 4.86 3.21 -23.30
N VAL A 97 3.67 2.67 -23.56
CA VAL A 97 2.80 2.14 -22.51
C VAL A 97 3.41 0.87 -21.94
N VAL A 98 3.61 0.87 -20.62
CA VAL A 98 4.10 -0.24 -19.81
C VAL A 98 3.24 -0.38 -18.55
N GLU A 99 3.43 -1.46 -17.80
CA GLU A 99 2.84 -1.65 -16.47
C GLU A 99 3.27 -0.50 -15.52
N LYS A 100 2.31 0.08 -14.77
CA LYS A 100 2.51 1.26 -13.90
C LYS A 100 3.65 1.06 -12.90
N GLU A 101 3.66 -0.09 -12.23
CA GLU A 101 4.72 -0.52 -11.31
C GLU A 101 6.09 -0.49 -12.00
N LYS A 102 6.22 -1.19 -13.13
CA LYS A 102 7.46 -1.24 -13.92
C LYS A 102 7.91 0.13 -14.43
N ALA A 103 6.97 1.00 -14.82
CA ALA A 103 7.26 2.36 -15.26
C ALA A 103 7.90 3.18 -14.13
N ARG A 104 7.31 3.13 -12.94
CA ARG A 104 7.74 3.87 -11.75
C ARG A 104 9.13 3.42 -11.28
N ILE A 105 9.37 2.11 -11.18
CA ILE A 105 10.70 1.52 -10.88
C ILE A 105 11.76 2.03 -11.87
N THR A 106 11.44 1.96 -13.17
CA THR A 106 12.38 2.34 -14.22
C THR A 106 12.69 3.82 -14.16
N PHE A 107 11.67 4.67 -14.03
CA PHE A 107 11.82 6.12 -13.89
C PHE A 107 12.74 6.46 -12.71
N GLU A 108 12.46 5.94 -11.52
CA GLU A 108 13.25 6.24 -10.31
C GLU A 108 14.68 5.72 -10.40
N LYS A 109 14.90 4.57 -11.05
CA LYS A 109 16.24 4.02 -11.29
C LYS A 109 17.07 4.83 -12.29
N GLU A 110 16.43 5.43 -13.31
CA GLU A 110 17.11 6.33 -14.24
C GLU A 110 17.34 7.74 -13.67
N VAL A 111 16.40 8.28 -12.88
CA VAL A 111 16.57 9.54 -12.13
C VAL A 111 17.78 9.45 -11.19
N ARG A 112 17.95 8.34 -10.46
CA ARG A 112 19.12 8.09 -9.60
C ARG A 112 20.46 8.08 -10.34
N LYS A 113 20.47 7.75 -11.64
CA LYS A 113 21.67 7.81 -12.50
C LYS A 113 21.95 9.23 -13.03
N GLY A 114 21.08 10.20 -12.75
CA GLY A 114 21.14 11.55 -13.31
C GLY A 114 20.70 11.65 -14.77
N VAL A 115 19.99 10.63 -15.27
CA VAL A 115 19.48 10.57 -16.65
C VAL A 115 18.07 11.18 -16.71
N ASP A 116 17.54 11.40 -17.92
CA ASP A 116 16.33 12.19 -18.19
C ASP A 116 15.10 11.35 -18.62
N PRO A 117 14.47 10.56 -17.72
CA PRO A 117 13.25 9.84 -18.04
C PRO A 117 12.02 10.74 -17.96
N GLY A 118 10.99 10.36 -18.71
CA GLY A 118 9.64 10.93 -18.60
C GLY A 118 8.64 9.87 -18.18
N LEU A 119 7.78 10.19 -17.21
CA LEU A 119 6.69 9.31 -16.78
C LEU A 119 5.37 10.08 -16.80
N VAL A 120 4.30 9.46 -17.32
CA VAL A 120 2.92 9.85 -17.01
C VAL A 120 2.09 8.65 -16.56
N GLU A 121 1.41 8.84 -15.44
CA GLU A 121 0.59 7.83 -14.77
C GLU A 121 -0.77 8.42 -14.36
N MET A 122 -1.78 7.56 -14.19
CA MET A 122 -3.03 7.91 -13.53
C MET A 122 -2.83 7.74 -12.02
N VAL A 123 -3.17 8.75 -11.23
CA VAL A 123 -3.06 8.72 -9.75
C VAL A 123 -4.34 8.13 -9.17
N GLN A 124 -5.42 8.90 -9.08
CA GLN A 124 -6.71 8.41 -8.58
C GLN A 124 -7.87 9.07 -9.32
N GLY A 125 -8.91 8.28 -9.65
CA GLY A 125 -10.07 8.75 -10.41
C GLY A 125 -9.67 9.22 -11.82
N ASN A 126 -9.79 10.52 -12.08
CA ASN A 126 -9.45 11.17 -13.34
C ASN A 126 -8.19 12.07 -13.26
N LEU A 127 -7.42 11.99 -12.16
CA LEU A 127 -6.18 12.73 -11.99
C LEU A 127 -5.00 12.00 -12.64
N PHE A 128 -4.26 12.72 -13.48
CA PHE A 128 -3.02 12.26 -14.10
C PHE A 128 -1.85 13.11 -13.61
N ARG A 129 -0.70 12.45 -13.44
CA ARG A 129 0.54 13.08 -13.00
C ARG A 129 1.63 12.74 -14.00
N THR A 130 2.31 13.77 -14.49
CA THR A 130 3.56 13.65 -15.24
C THR A 130 4.72 14.05 -14.34
N ARG A 131 5.80 13.24 -14.33
CA ARG A 131 7.08 13.58 -13.68
C ARG A 131 8.18 13.71 -14.73
N VAL A 132 9.02 14.73 -14.58
CA VAL A 132 10.13 15.04 -15.49
C VAL A 132 11.34 15.52 -14.69
N TYR A 133 12.49 14.88 -14.88
CA TYR A 133 13.77 15.25 -14.29
C TYR A 133 14.89 14.78 -15.22
N PRO A 134 16.00 15.53 -15.40
CA PRO A 134 16.34 16.81 -14.76
C PRO A 134 15.95 18.03 -15.60
N ILE A 135 15.42 19.07 -14.95
CA ILE A 135 15.22 20.37 -15.61
C ILE A 135 16.37 21.29 -15.26
N GLN A 136 17.27 21.49 -16.24
CA GLN A 136 18.52 22.22 -16.09
C GLN A 136 18.31 23.67 -15.60
N ALA A 137 19.28 24.19 -14.84
CA ALA A 137 19.28 25.56 -14.36
C ALA A 137 19.25 26.57 -15.53
N GLY A 138 18.32 27.52 -15.50
CA GLY A 138 18.11 28.47 -16.62
C GLY A 138 17.49 27.86 -17.89
N GLY A 139 17.27 26.54 -17.93
CA GLY A 139 16.86 25.78 -19.11
C GLY A 139 15.36 25.76 -19.36
N THR A 140 14.97 25.08 -20.42
CA THR A 140 13.56 24.79 -20.78
C THR A 140 13.33 23.30 -20.88
N ARG A 141 12.07 22.88 -20.70
CA ARG A 141 11.62 21.49 -20.92
C ARG A 141 10.30 21.50 -21.69
N ILE A 142 10.13 20.59 -22.64
CA ILE A 142 8.94 20.48 -23.49
C ILE A 142 8.21 19.16 -23.17
N VAL A 143 6.93 19.28 -22.81
CA VAL A 143 6.08 18.14 -22.44
C VAL A 143 4.92 18.06 -23.42
N ARG A 144 4.73 16.91 -24.07
CA ARG A 144 3.57 16.62 -24.92
C ARG A 144 2.66 15.59 -24.25
N VAL A 145 1.39 15.93 -24.06
CA VAL A 145 0.33 15.02 -23.63
C VAL A 145 -0.66 14.84 -24.77
N ILE A 146 -1.03 13.60 -25.09
CA ILE A 146 -2.03 13.27 -26.10
C ILE A 146 -3.15 12.49 -25.42
N TYR A 147 -4.37 12.99 -25.51
CA TYR A 147 -5.56 12.33 -24.99
C TYR A 147 -6.66 12.24 -26.07
N GLN A 148 -7.52 11.25 -25.92
CA GLN A 148 -8.71 11.06 -26.75
C GLN A 148 -9.96 11.28 -25.89
N ASP A 149 -10.94 12.02 -26.40
CA ASP A 149 -12.21 12.31 -25.73
C ASP A 149 -13.39 12.24 -26.73
N GLN A 150 -14.61 12.31 -26.22
CA GLN A 150 -15.85 12.21 -26.99
C GLN A 150 -16.65 13.52 -26.93
N GLY A 151 -17.05 14.03 -28.09
CA GLY A 151 -17.86 15.25 -28.20
C GLY A 151 -19.20 15.16 -27.47
N LYS A 152 -19.63 16.27 -26.86
CA LYS A 152 -20.95 16.40 -26.22
C LYS A 152 -22.03 16.60 -27.30
N VAL A 153 -23.25 16.12 -27.06
CA VAL A 153 -24.41 16.34 -27.95
C VAL A 153 -25.43 17.21 -27.23
N GLU A 154 -25.82 18.33 -27.82
CA GLU A 154 -26.79 19.26 -27.24
C GLU A 154 -27.61 19.91 -28.37
N ASN A 155 -28.95 19.87 -28.26
CA ASN A 155 -29.89 20.51 -29.20
C ASN A 155 -29.57 20.23 -30.69
N ASP A 156 -29.32 18.98 -31.06
CA ASP A 156 -28.90 18.54 -32.41
C ASP A 156 -27.59 19.15 -32.94
N HIS A 157 -26.71 19.57 -32.03
CA HIS A 157 -25.35 20.00 -32.35
C HIS A 157 -24.32 19.21 -31.54
N PHE A 158 -23.12 19.09 -32.10
CA PHE A 158 -21.99 18.41 -31.47
C PHE A 158 -21.02 19.47 -30.97
N LEU A 159 -20.88 19.55 -29.64
CA LEU A 159 -20.06 20.53 -28.95
C LEU A 159 -18.69 19.93 -28.60
N PHE A 160 -17.66 20.66 -28.99
CA PHE A 160 -16.26 20.33 -28.73
C PHE A 160 -15.58 21.50 -28.01
N ASN A 161 -14.63 21.18 -27.13
CA ASN A 161 -13.89 22.17 -26.34
C ASN A 161 -12.38 21.97 -26.52
N ILE A 162 -11.68 23.08 -26.77
CA ILE A 162 -10.21 23.17 -26.74
C ILE A 162 -9.82 23.74 -25.36
N PRO A 163 -8.97 23.06 -24.57
CA PRO A 163 -8.56 23.57 -23.26
C PRO A 163 -7.59 24.74 -23.43
N ILE A 164 -7.85 25.87 -22.78
CA ILE A 164 -6.92 27.00 -22.78
C ILE A 164 -6.83 27.56 -21.37
N TYR A 165 -6.21 26.75 -20.50
CA TYR A 165 -5.95 27.14 -19.12
C TYR A 165 -4.46 27.40 -18.92
N PHE A 166 -4.12 28.60 -18.44
CA PHE A 166 -2.77 28.95 -18.01
C PHE A 166 -2.82 30.12 -17.01
N THR A 167 -1.86 30.17 -16.08
CA THR A 167 -1.82 31.16 -14.98
C THR A 167 -0.77 32.26 -15.18
N THR A 168 0.19 32.06 -16.09
CA THR A 168 1.29 32.98 -16.41
C THR A 168 1.20 33.50 -17.83
N THR A 169 1.65 34.73 -18.11
CA THR A 169 1.72 35.24 -19.49
C THR A 169 2.56 34.32 -20.38
N LEU A 170 1.96 33.87 -21.48
CA LEU A 170 2.61 33.04 -22.50
C LEU A 170 3.34 33.90 -23.53
N ASP A 171 4.51 33.46 -23.96
CA ASP A 171 5.25 34.05 -25.08
C ASP A 171 4.52 33.74 -26.40
N SER A 172 4.02 32.50 -26.59
CA SER A 172 3.09 32.13 -27.67
C SER A 172 1.98 31.16 -27.24
N LEU A 173 0.83 31.28 -27.91
CA LEU A 173 -0.27 30.32 -27.92
C LEU A 173 -0.59 29.95 -29.37
N ASP A 174 -0.51 28.67 -29.67
CA ASP A 174 -0.62 28.11 -31.02
C ASP A 174 -1.72 27.04 -31.01
N ILE A 175 -2.74 27.17 -31.84
CA ILE A 175 -3.86 26.22 -31.88
C ILE A 175 -4.15 25.83 -33.34
N SER A 176 -4.18 24.52 -33.60
CA SER A 176 -4.58 23.93 -34.88
C SER A 176 -5.78 23.01 -34.68
N LEU A 177 -6.83 23.24 -35.48
CA LEU A 177 -8.02 22.39 -35.55
C LEU A 177 -8.06 21.71 -36.92
N ILE A 178 -8.09 20.38 -36.93
CA ILE A 178 -8.24 19.54 -38.12
C ILE A 178 -9.51 18.71 -37.96
N CYS A 179 -10.55 19.02 -38.73
CA CYS A 179 -11.84 18.30 -38.69
C CYS A 179 -12.09 17.58 -40.02
N ALA A 180 -12.39 16.28 -39.97
CA ALA A 180 -12.84 15.53 -41.14
C ALA A 180 -14.11 16.17 -41.74
N HIS A 181 -14.19 16.24 -43.07
CA HIS A 181 -15.34 16.79 -43.78
C HIS A 181 -16.25 15.64 -44.22
N THR A 182 -17.41 15.52 -43.60
CA THR A 182 -18.45 14.57 -44.03
C THR A 182 -19.58 15.30 -44.75
N SER A 183 -20.32 14.61 -45.62
CA SER A 183 -21.52 15.15 -46.27
C SER A 183 -22.64 15.54 -45.30
N ASN A 184 -22.54 15.13 -44.04
CA ASN A 184 -23.62 15.19 -43.04
C ASN A 184 -23.38 16.26 -41.96
N HIS A 185 -22.27 17.01 -42.02
CA HIS A 185 -21.94 18.07 -41.05
C HIS A 185 -21.53 19.38 -41.72
N SER A 186 -21.84 20.50 -41.08
CA SER A 186 -21.41 21.83 -41.51
C SER A 186 -19.97 22.13 -41.08
N GLN A 187 -19.36 23.13 -41.73
CA GLN A 187 -18.15 23.80 -41.25
C GLN A 187 -18.24 24.13 -39.74
N PRO A 188 -17.14 24.01 -38.96
CA PRO A 188 -17.11 24.36 -37.55
C PRO A 188 -17.55 25.80 -37.27
N GLN A 189 -18.47 25.97 -36.33
CA GLN A 189 -18.93 27.28 -35.86
C GLN A 189 -18.42 27.55 -34.45
N PHE A 190 -17.49 28.50 -34.31
CA PHE A 190 -16.91 28.88 -33.01
C PHE A 190 -17.90 29.72 -32.19
N LEU A 191 -18.06 29.37 -30.91
CA LEU A 191 -18.94 30.03 -29.93
C LEU A 191 -18.17 30.93 -28.94
N SER A 192 -16.84 30.90 -28.98
CA SER A 192 -15.95 31.81 -28.25
C SER A 192 -15.78 33.15 -28.96
N ASN A 193 -15.46 34.20 -28.22
CA ASN A 193 -15.14 35.51 -28.82
C ASN A 193 -13.78 35.54 -29.56
N VAL A 194 -12.97 34.48 -29.43
CA VAL A 194 -11.68 34.31 -30.09
C VAL A 194 -11.86 34.11 -31.60
N LYS A 195 -11.22 34.97 -32.40
CA LYS A 195 -11.27 34.93 -33.87
C LYS A 195 -10.14 34.07 -34.44
N PHE A 196 -10.47 32.88 -34.93
CA PHE A 196 -9.57 32.07 -35.76
C PHE A 196 -9.37 32.67 -37.15
N GLN A 197 -8.33 32.21 -37.84
CA GLN A 197 -8.26 32.38 -39.30
C GLN A 197 -9.44 31.66 -39.97
N GLN A 198 -9.92 32.20 -41.10
CA GLN A 198 -11.03 31.61 -41.86
C GLN A 198 -10.74 30.14 -42.17
N PRO A 199 -11.58 29.18 -41.74
CA PRO A 199 -11.31 27.77 -41.97
C PRO A 199 -11.25 27.45 -43.46
N PHE A 200 -10.22 26.74 -43.88
CA PHE A 200 -10.02 26.31 -45.26
C PHE A 200 -10.13 24.78 -45.38
N ILE A 201 -10.35 24.29 -46.58
CA ILE A 201 -10.34 22.85 -46.87
C ILE A 201 -8.95 22.49 -47.42
N ASN A 202 -8.27 21.53 -46.79
CA ASN A 202 -6.94 21.09 -47.20
C ASN A 202 -6.99 20.15 -48.41
N SER A 203 -5.83 19.77 -48.96
CA SER A 203 -5.71 18.87 -50.12
C SER A 203 -6.31 17.47 -49.94
N HIS A 204 -6.60 17.08 -48.69
CA HIS A 204 -7.24 15.81 -48.32
C HIS A 204 -8.73 15.99 -47.96
N GLY A 205 -9.32 17.15 -48.29
CA GLY A 205 -10.73 17.45 -48.04
C GLY A 205 -11.09 17.83 -46.61
N LYS A 206 -10.14 17.87 -45.65
CA LYS A 206 -10.43 18.17 -44.24
C LYS A 206 -10.50 19.67 -43.99
N TYR A 207 -11.38 20.11 -43.09
CA TYR A 207 -11.40 21.47 -42.58
C TYR A 207 -10.18 21.70 -41.67
N CYS A 208 -9.39 22.73 -41.98
CA CYS A 208 -8.27 23.21 -41.17
C CYS A 208 -8.54 24.65 -40.72
N SER A 209 -8.22 24.96 -39.46
CA SER A 209 -8.27 26.32 -38.92
C SER A 209 -7.16 26.50 -37.89
N GLU A 210 -6.48 27.64 -37.97
CA GLU A 210 -5.30 27.94 -37.14
C GLU A 210 -5.47 29.27 -36.41
N LEU A 211 -4.88 29.34 -35.22
CA LEU A 211 -4.76 30.53 -34.39
C LEU A 211 -3.33 30.60 -33.83
N HIS A 212 -2.65 31.72 -34.10
CA HIS A 212 -1.36 32.05 -33.50
C HIS A 212 -1.50 33.38 -32.76
N LEU A 213 -1.16 33.39 -31.47
CA LEU A 213 -1.14 34.57 -30.61
C LEU A 213 0.20 34.65 -29.87
N VAL A 214 0.64 35.88 -29.58
CA VAL A 214 1.91 36.16 -28.88
C VAL A 214 1.68 37.07 -27.68
N ASN A 215 2.50 36.94 -26.63
CA ASN A 215 2.39 37.69 -25.37
C ASN A 215 0.98 37.59 -24.72
N VAL A 216 0.43 36.37 -24.69
CA VAL A 216 -0.96 36.12 -24.30
C VAL A 216 -1.09 36.15 -22.78
N LYS A 217 -1.95 37.04 -22.27
CA LYS A 217 -2.29 37.12 -20.84
C LYS A 217 -3.37 36.09 -20.48
N PRO A 218 -3.40 35.58 -19.24
CA PRO A 218 -4.50 34.74 -18.76
C PRO A 218 -5.85 35.43 -18.99
N LEU A 219 -6.80 34.70 -19.56
CA LEU A 219 -8.15 35.21 -19.82
C LEU A 219 -8.96 35.20 -18.51
N GLU A 220 -9.62 36.31 -18.21
CA GLU A 220 -10.62 36.35 -17.14
C GLU A 220 -11.90 35.62 -17.62
N GLY A 221 -12.11 34.39 -17.12
CA GLY A 221 -13.33 33.61 -17.34
C GLY A 221 -13.29 32.61 -18.51
N GLU A 222 -12.85 33.00 -19.71
CA GLU A 222 -12.76 32.06 -20.86
C GLU A 222 -11.53 31.14 -20.75
N GLN A 223 -11.72 29.94 -20.17
CA GLN A 223 -10.68 28.91 -20.00
C GLN A 223 -10.74 27.79 -21.08
N SER A 224 -11.57 27.95 -22.11
CA SER A 224 -11.65 27.05 -23.26
C SER A 224 -12.22 27.75 -24.49
N ILE A 225 -11.88 27.26 -25.68
CA ILE A 225 -12.57 27.62 -26.93
C ILE A 225 -13.59 26.52 -27.23
N THR A 226 -14.86 26.89 -27.28
CA THR A 226 -15.96 26.01 -27.66
C THR A 226 -16.35 26.25 -29.12
N TYR A 227 -16.56 25.18 -29.88
CA TYR A 227 -17.17 25.23 -31.20
C TYR A 227 -18.19 24.11 -31.38
N MET A 228 -19.08 24.29 -32.35
CA MET A 228 -20.16 23.35 -32.66
C MET A 228 -20.09 22.86 -34.11
N LEU A 229 -20.44 21.59 -34.31
CA LEU A 229 -20.80 21.02 -35.61
C LEU A 229 -22.31 20.78 -35.64
N LYS A 230 -23.01 21.17 -36.72
CA LYS A 230 -24.44 20.88 -36.87
C LYS A 230 -24.66 19.42 -37.27
N ASN A 231 -25.55 18.72 -36.56
CA ASN A 231 -25.99 17.39 -36.96
C ASN A 231 -27.13 17.50 -37.98
N LEU A 232 -26.98 16.94 -39.19
CA LEU A 232 -28.01 17.02 -40.23
C LEU A 232 -29.03 15.86 -40.19
N THR A 233 -28.80 14.80 -39.40
CA THR A 233 -29.70 13.63 -39.30
C THR A 233 -29.83 13.09 -37.85
N PRO A 234 -30.51 13.82 -36.94
CA PRO A 234 -30.53 13.47 -35.52
C PRO A 234 -31.31 12.20 -35.13
N GLU A 235 -32.30 11.78 -35.92
CA GLU A 235 -33.26 10.72 -35.55
C GLU A 235 -32.86 9.28 -35.98
N GLN A 236 -31.89 9.14 -36.89
CA GLN A 236 -31.50 7.82 -37.40
C GLN A 236 -30.45 7.15 -36.49
N ALA A 237 -30.54 5.83 -36.37
CA ALA A 237 -29.47 5.03 -35.77
C ALA A 237 -28.25 5.06 -36.70
N ILE A 238 -27.06 5.25 -36.14
CA ILE A 238 -25.82 5.42 -36.90
C ILE A 238 -24.86 4.29 -36.56
N SER A 239 -24.32 3.62 -37.58
CA SER A 239 -23.27 2.60 -37.46
C SER A 239 -21.93 3.15 -37.96
N SER A 240 -20.86 2.56 -37.46
CA SER A 240 -19.48 2.83 -37.89
C SER A 240 -18.64 1.57 -37.73
N VAL A 241 -17.65 1.39 -38.61
CA VAL A 241 -16.74 0.24 -38.60
C VAL A 241 -15.30 0.71 -38.82
N GLU A 242 -14.34 0.02 -38.21
CA GLU A 242 -12.90 0.17 -38.41
C GLU A 242 -12.30 -1.24 -38.50
N ILE A 243 -11.57 -1.55 -39.58
CA ILE A 243 -10.83 -2.82 -39.71
C ILE A 243 -9.60 -2.76 -38.79
N ASP A 244 -9.35 -3.82 -38.01
CA ASP A 244 -8.19 -3.86 -37.12
C ASP A 244 -6.89 -3.84 -37.95
N SER A 245 -5.98 -2.93 -37.60
CA SER A 245 -4.68 -2.76 -38.26
C SER A 245 -3.75 -3.95 -38.03
N ASP A 246 -3.90 -4.61 -36.88
CA ASP A 246 -2.97 -5.61 -36.35
C ASP A 246 -3.45 -7.02 -36.73
N ASP A 247 -4.77 -7.21 -36.82
CA ASP A 247 -5.42 -8.42 -37.35
C ASP A 247 -6.54 -8.06 -38.35
N ARG A 248 -6.21 -8.04 -39.64
CA ARG A 248 -7.15 -7.71 -40.73
C ARG A 248 -8.33 -8.69 -40.87
N SER A 249 -8.38 -9.79 -40.13
CA SER A 249 -9.56 -10.66 -40.06
C SER A 249 -10.67 -10.10 -39.15
N GLN A 250 -10.35 -9.11 -38.31
CA GLN A 250 -11.27 -8.50 -37.35
C GLN A 250 -11.62 -7.06 -37.74
N ALA A 251 -12.77 -6.60 -37.25
CA ALA A 251 -13.22 -5.22 -37.32
C ALA A 251 -13.92 -4.81 -36.00
N TYR A 252 -13.68 -3.57 -35.59
CA TYR A 252 -14.39 -2.89 -34.51
C TYR A 252 -15.62 -2.21 -35.06
N PHE A 253 -16.71 -2.18 -34.28
CA PHE A 253 -17.90 -1.39 -34.60
C PHE A 253 -18.35 -0.52 -33.42
N ALA A 254 -19.01 0.58 -33.75
CA ALA A 254 -19.88 1.31 -32.82
C ALA A 254 -21.24 1.61 -33.46
N LEU A 255 -22.28 1.47 -32.64
CA LEU A 255 -23.67 1.80 -32.94
C LEU A 255 -24.16 2.93 -32.03
N CYS A 256 -24.92 3.85 -32.61
CA CYS A 256 -25.62 4.93 -31.94
C CYS A 256 -27.12 4.70 -32.03
N TYR A 257 -27.84 4.78 -30.92
CA TYR A 257 -29.30 4.77 -30.94
C TYR A 257 -29.90 5.70 -29.88
N MET A 258 -30.99 6.40 -30.23
CA MET A 258 -31.78 7.19 -29.30
C MET A 258 -33.12 6.46 -29.05
N PRO A 259 -33.38 5.97 -27.83
CA PRO A 259 -34.66 5.36 -27.48
C PRO A 259 -35.83 6.36 -27.63
N PRO A 260 -37.06 5.91 -27.94
CA PRO A 260 -38.21 6.78 -28.19
C PRO A 260 -38.85 7.28 -26.88
N PHE A 261 -38.13 8.09 -26.10
CA PHE A 261 -38.58 8.64 -24.81
C PHE A 261 -39.91 9.41 -24.88
N GLN A 262 -40.14 10.12 -26.00
CA GLN A 262 -41.27 11.06 -26.14
C GLN A 262 -42.67 10.39 -26.11
N GLN A 263 -42.75 9.08 -26.32
CA GLN A 263 -44.03 8.34 -26.37
C GLN A 263 -44.60 8.00 -24.98
N TYR A 264 -43.87 8.25 -23.90
CA TYR A 264 -44.18 7.75 -22.55
C TYR A 264 -44.31 8.86 -21.48
N ASN A 265 -44.81 10.03 -21.87
CA ASN A 265 -45.01 11.21 -21.01
C ASN A 265 -46.17 11.10 -19.99
N THR A 266 -46.38 9.93 -19.38
CA THR A 266 -47.15 9.84 -18.14
C THR A 266 -46.21 10.13 -16.97
N MET A 267 -46.36 11.29 -16.33
CA MET A 267 -45.74 11.52 -15.02
C MET A 267 -46.21 10.42 -14.04
N ILE A 268 -45.42 10.17 -12.98
CA ILE A 268 -45.85 9.30 -11.88
C ILE A 268 -47.23 9.78 -11.40
N ASP A 269 -48.15 8.82 -11.27
CA ASP A 269 -49.52 9.11 -10.81
C ASP A 269 -49.42 9.73 -9.40
N ASN A 270 -49.83 10.99 -9.26
CA ASN A 270 -49.46 11.87 -8.13
C ASN A 270 -50.10 11.51 -6.78
N ASN A 271 -50.67 10.31 -6.66
CA ASN A 271 -51.42 9.85 -5.50
C ASN A 271 -50.68 8.73 -4.75
N GLU A 272 -50.27 9.07 -3.51
CA GLU A 272 -50.23 8.24 -2.28
C GLU A 272 -48.89 7.95 -1.59
N LYS A 273 -47.70 8.12 -2.19
CA LYS A 273 -46.43 7.79 -1.47
C LYS A 273 -45.60 8.99 -1.02
N ALA A 274 -45.49 9.14 0.30
CA ALA A 274 -44.44 9.95 0.92
C ALA A 274 -43.05 9.41 0.55
N MET A 275 -42.14 10.31 0.20
CA MET A 275 -40.75 9.98 -0.09
C MET A 275 -39.92 9.93 1.19
N SER A 276 -38.93 9.05 1.23
CA SER A 276 -37.98 8.89 2.34
C SER A 276 -36.58 8.93 1.74
N ILE A 277 -35.91 10.07 1.89
CA ILE A 277 -34.62 10.34 1.25
C ILE A 277 -33.51 10.24 2.30
N CYS A 278 -32.51 9.41 2.01
CA CYS A 278 -31.30 9.32 2.80
C CYS A 278 -30.21 10.16 2.12
N LEU A 279 -29.82 11.27 2.77
CA LEU A 279 -28.71 12.13 2.35
C LEU A 279 -27.42 11.55 2.94
N LEU A 280 -26.58 10.98 2.08
CA LEU A 280 -25.24 10.51 2.41
C LEU A 280 -24.27 11.66 2.16
N TRP A 281 -23.73 12.23 3.23
CA TRP A 281 -23.00 13.49 3.19
C TRP A 281 -21.53 13.30 3.56
N ASP A 282 -20.64 13.51 2.58
CA ASP A 282 -19.21 13.37 2.75
C ASP A 282 -18.63 14.63 3.44
N ALA A 283 -18.04 14.43 4.61
CA ALA A 283 -17.43 15.48 5.43
C ALA A 283 -15.91 15.28 5.62
N SER A 284 -15.26 14.57 4.71
CA SER A 284 -13.80 14.45 4.61
C SER A 284 -13.11 15.78 4.27
N LEU A 285 -11.77 15.78 4.24
CA LEU A 285 -10.97 16.94 3.88
C LEU A 285 -11.06 17.30 2.38
N SER A 286 -11.23 16.33 1.46
CA SER A 286 -11.39 16.62 0.02
C SER A 286 -12.57 17.56 -0.24
N ARG A 287 -13.63 17.42 0.56
CA ARG A 287 -14.88 18.19 0.51
C ARG A 287 -14.80 19.57 1.19
N ALA A 288 -13.62 20.00 1.65
CA ALA A 288 -13.44 21.25 2.40
C ALA A 288 -13.63 22.54 1.57
N ASN A 289 -13.76 22.47 0.23
CA ASN A 289 -14.06 23.63 -0.62
C ASN A 289 -15.48 24.21 -0.37
N VAL A 290 -15.53 25.41 0.23
CA VAL A 290 -16.78 26.10 0.61
C VAL A 290 -17.67 26.45 -0.59
N GLU A 291 -17.08 26.79 -1.75
CA GLU A 291 -17.84 27.18 -2.94
C GLU A 291 -18.65 26.00 -3.49
N ASN A 292 -18.01 24.85 -3.66
CA ASN A 292 -18.64 23.62 -4.15
C ASN A 292 -19.80 23.20 -3.25
N ARG A 293 -19.58 23.19 -1.93
CA ARG A 293 -20.63 22.85 -0.96
C ARG A 293 -21.79 23.83 -0.97
N ASN A 294 -21.53 25.13 -1.15
CA ASN A 294 -22.60 26.10 -1.31
C ASN A 294 -23.44 25.81 -2.55
N HIS A 295 -22.85 25.37 -3.67
CA HIS A 295 -23.62 24.93 -4.84
C HIS A 295 -24.46 23.68 -4.56
N GLU A 296 -23.92 22.70 -3.82
CA GLU A 296 -24.62 21.47 -3.42
C GLU A 296 -25.78 21.71 -2.46
N ILE A 297 -25.57 22.51 -1.42
CA ILE A 297 -26.61 22.91 -0.46
C ILE A 297 -27.71 23.72 -1.19
N ASN A 298 -27.34 24.62 -2.11
CA ASN A 298 -28.31 25.40 -2.87
C ASN A 298 -29.12 24.55 -3.87
N ILE A 299 -28.51 23.57 -4.56
CA ILE A 299 -29.29 22.70 -5.47
C ILE A 299 -30.21 21.77 -4.69
N LEU A 300 -29.76 21.23 -3.56
CA LEU A 300 -30.61 20.47 -2.63
C LEU A 300 -31.80 21.33 -2.16
N LYS A 301 -31.57 22.57 -1.72
CA LYS A 301 -32.63 23.51 -1.34
C LYS A 301 -33.68 23.67 -2.43
N ASN A 302 -33.22 23.87 -3.67
CA ASN A 302 -34.10 24.13 -4.80
C ASN A 302 -34.92 22.90 -5.19
N ILE A 303 -34.34 21.70 -5.14
CA ILE A 303 -35.05 20.42 -5.34
C ILE A 303 -36.14 20.24 -4.27
N LEU A 304 -35.81 20.44 -3.00
CA LEU A 304 -36.77 20.31 -1.89
C LEU A 304 -37.91 21.34 -1.97
N ASN A 305 -37.61 22.59 -2.35
CA ASN A 305 -38.62 23.62 -2.58
C ASN A 305 -39.61 23.25 -3.69
N ILE A 306 -39.12 22.65 -4.80
CA ILE A 306 -39.98 22.22 -5.90
C ILE A 306 -40.93 21.11 -5.43
N TRP A 307 -40.42 20.07 -4.78
CA TRP A 307 -41.27 18.99 -4.25
C TRP A 307 -42.26 19.48 -3.19
N GLN A 308 -41.85 20.40 -2.31
CA GLN A 308 -42.75 21.05 -1.35
C GLN A 308 -43.85 21.85 -2.07
N SER A 309 -43.53 22.58 -3.13
CA SER A 309 -44.52 23.32 -3.93
C SER A 309 -45.48 22.42 -4.72
N ASN A 310 -45.03 21.21 -5.10
CA ASN A 310 -45.84 20.16 -5.72
C ASN A 310 -46.67 19.36 -4.71
N GLY A 311 -46.60 19.68 -3.41
CA GLY A 311 -47.36 19.00 -2.36
C GLY A 311 -46.82 17.62 -1.97
N ILE A 312 -45.61 17.27 -2.37
CA ILE A 312 -45.02 15.95 -2.10
C ILE A 312 -44.46 15.92 -0.68
N ASN A 313 -44.91 14.94 0.11
CA ASN A 313 -44.40 14.71 1.45
C ASN A 313 -43.02 14.04 1.39
N VAL A 314 -42.00 14.65 2.00
CA VAL A 314 -40.61 14.13 2.00
C VAL A 314 -40.09 14.09 3.43
N ASN A 315 -39.57 12.92 3.83
CA ASN A 315 -38.80 12.75 5.05
C ASN A 315 -37.31 12.70 4.68
N ILE A 316 -36.47 13.47 5.37
CA ILE A 316 -35.02 13.50 5.13
C ILE A 316 -34.32 12.85 6.32
N THR A 317 -33.40 11.93 6.08
CA THR A 317 -32.41 11.54 7.08
C THR A 317 -31.01 11.75 6.53
N VAL A 318 -30.18 12.48 7.27
CA VAL A 318 -28.78 12.75 6.92
C VAL A 318 -27.89 11.78 7.67
N ILE A 319 -26.98 11.14 6.94
CA ILE A 319 -25.87 10.39 7.52
C ILE A 319 -24.59 11.05 7.04
N VAL A 320 -23.79 11.55 7.98
CA VAL A 320 -22.47 12.11 7.69
C VAL A 320 -21.45 10.98 7.69
N PHE A 321 -20.57 10.95 6.71
CA PHE A 321 -19.49 9.98 6.62
C PHE A 321 -18.15 10.65 6.30
N ARG A 322 -17.09 9.98 6.71
CA ARG A 322 -15.67 10.36 6.61
C ARG A 322 -14.86 9.09 6.91
N ASN A 323 -13.78 9.16 7.69
CA ASN A 323 -13.03 8.01 8.19
C ASN A 323 -13.88 7.04 9.06
N ILE A 324 -14.98 7.54 9.65
CA ILE A 324 -15.99 6.80 10.43
C ILE A 324 -17.38 7.36 10.08
N LEU A 325 -18.42 6.52 10.11
CA LEU A 325 -19.82 6.87 9.95
C LEU A 325 -20.39 7.56 11.20
N GLU A 326 -21.14 8.65 11.04
CA GLU A 326 -21.80 9.36 12.14
C GLU A 326 -23.29 8.96 12.29
N GLU A 327 -23.88 9.28 13.44
CA GLU A 327 -25.27 8.96 13.77
C GLU A 327 -26.29 9.61 12.79
N PRO A 328 -27.35 8.90 12.36
CA PRO A 328 -28.39 9.47 11.53
C PRO A 328 -29.14 10.65 12.17
N ASN A 329 -29.31 11.73 11.42
CA ASN A 329 -30.06 12.92 11.84
C ASN A 329 -31.30 13.11 10.94
N THR A 330 -32.50 12.98 11.50
CA THR A 330 -33.76 13.05 10.74
C THR A 330 -34.39 14.45 10.80
N PHE A 331 -34.81 14.96 9.63
CA PHE A 331 -35.49 16.24 9.44
C PHE A 331 -36.82 16.01 8.71
N GLN A 332 -37.89 16.66 9.19
CA GLN A 332 -39.27 16.51 8.68
C GLN A 332 -39.68 17.78 7.94
N LEU A 333 -40.11 17.70 6.67
CA LEU A 333 -40.44 18.91 5.89
C LEU A 333 -41.65 19.71 6.41
N HIS A 334 -42.48 19.11 7.28
CA HIS A 334 -43.61 19.79 7.92
C HIS A 334 -43.19 20.73 9.07
N ASP A 335 -41.96 20.61 9.58
CA ASP A 335 -41.41 21.60 10.51
C ASP A 335 -41.24 22.93 9.76
N LYS A 336 -41.85 24.01 10.24
CA LYS A 336 -41.73 25.35 9.62
C LYS A 336 -40.29 25.81 9.42
N ASP A 337 -39.39 25.36 10.31
CA ASP A 337 -37.97 25.71 10.31
C ASP A 337 -37.05 24.59 9.80
N TYR A 338 -37.59 23.54 9.13
CA TYR A 338 -36.81 22.35 8.73
C TYR A 338 -35.54 22.73 7.94
N TRP A 339 -35.67 23.65 6.98
CA TRP A 339 -34.54 24.10 6.16
C TRP A 339 -33.51 24.86 6.99
N SER A 340 -33.94 25.66 7.97
CA SER A 340 -33.02 26.38 8.86
C SER A 340 -32.20 25.39 9.69
N LYS A 341 -32.85 24.36 10.25
CA LYS A 341 -32.19 23.29 11.01
C LYS A 341 -31.22 22.48 10.13
N LEU A 342 -31.66 22.06 8.94
CA LEU A 342 -30.86 21.24 8.02
C LEU A 342 -29.66 22.02 7.45
N SER A 343 -29.88 23.24 6.97
CA SER A 343 -28.79 24.05 6.42
C SER A 343 -27.82 24.53 7.49
N GLN A 344 -28.28 24.82 8.71
CA GLN A 344 -27.37 25.05 9.84
C GLN A 344 -26.53 23.79 10.12
N PHE A 345 -27.16 22.62 10.26
CA PHE A 345 -26.46 21.36 10.49
C PHE A 345 -25.34 21.12 9.47
N LEU A 346 -25.64 21.25 8.16
CA LEU A 346 -24.66 21.03 7.09
C LEU A 346 -23.53 22.08 7.04
N ASN A 347 -23.81 23.33 7.45
CA ASN A 347 -22.83 24.42 7.50
C ASN A 347 -21.92 24.34 8.73
N ASP A 348 -22.44 23.85 9.87
CA ASP A 348 -21.70 23.69 11.12
C ASP A 348 -20.75 22.46 11.11
N LEU A 349 -20.85 21.59 10.09
CA LEU A 349 -19.96 20.44 9.93
C LEU A 349 -18.49 20.86 9.72
N SER A 350 -17.60 20.27 10.53
CA SER A 350 -16.16 20.32 10.27
C SER A 350 -15.79 19.32 9.18
N TYR A 351 -15.20 19.83 8.09
CA TYR A 351 -14.67 19.02 6.98
C TYR A 351 -13.25 18.58 7.33
N ASP A 352 -13.09 17.31 7.67
CA ASP A 352 -11.94 16.79 8.40
C ASP A 352 -11.89 15.25 8.41
N GLY A 353 -10.69 14.69 8.22
CA GLY A 353 -10.42 13.26 8.10
C GLY A 353 -10.50 12.74 6.66
N ALA A 354 -10.06 11.50 6.48
CA ALA A 354 -10.13 10.75 5.22
C ALA A 354 -11.57 10.36 4.83
N THR A 355 -11.75 9.80 3.64
CA THR A 355 -13.01 9.20 3.18
C THR A 355 -12.97 7.68 3.26
N ASN A 356 -13.86 7.09 4.06
CA ASN A 356 -14.17 5.66 4.04
C ASN A 356 -15.54 5.46 3.37
N LEU A 357 -15.53 5.30 2.05
CA LEU A 357 -16.77 5.25 1.27
C LEU A 357 -17.52 3.92 1.46
N PHE A 358 -16.81 2.82 1.65
CA PHE A 358 -17.39 1.47 1.61
C PHE A 358 -18.16 1.09 2.88
N GLN A 359 -17.94 1.79 4.00
CA GLN A 359 -18.76 1.64 5.21
C GLN A 359 -20.26 1.96 4.97
N LEU A 360 -20.59 2.74 3.92
CA LEU A 360 -21.95 3.07 3.53
C LEU A 360 -22.78 1.82 3.18
N ALA A 361 -22.14 0.68 2.85
CA ALA A 361 -22.79 -0.61 2.64
C ALA A 361 -23.75 -1.00 3.79
N THR A 362 -23.40 -0.65 5.04
CA THR A 362 -24.16 -1.00 6.24
C THR A 362 -25.50 -0.25 6.39
N ILE A 363 -25.68 0.88 5.69
CA ILE A 363 -26.79 1.82 5.92
C ILE A 363 -28.16 1.20 5.64
N SER A 364 -28.25 0.27 4.68
CA SER A 364 -29.49 -0.44 4.36
C SER A 364 -30.09 -1.21 5.55
N THR A 365 -29.25 -1.55 6.53
CA THR A 365 -29.65 -2.20 7.79
C THR A 365 -30.01 -1.22 8.91
N ILE A 366 -29.46 0.01 8.85
CA ILE A 366 -29.63 1.06 9.88
C ILE A 366 -30.94 1.81 9.66
N ILE A 367 -31.30 2.13 8.40
CA ILE A 367 -32.50 2.89 8.07
C ILE A 367 -33.40 2.09 7.11
N PRO A 368 -34.48 1.45 7.61
CA PRO A 368 -35.47 0.83 6.75
C PRO A 368 -36.33 1.87 6.01
N ASN A 369 -36.97 1.45 4.91
CA ASN A 369 -37.98 2.22 4.16
C ASN A 369 -37.47 3.47 3.41
N ILE A 370 -36.23 3.48 2.93
CA ILE A 370 -35.70 4.51 2.02
C ILE A 370 -36.32 4.34 0.61
N THR A 371 -36.69 5.45 -0.03
CA THR A 371 -37.10 5.50 -1.44
C THR A 371 -35.95 5.89 -2.36
N HIS A 372 -35.11 6.87 -1.95
CA HIS A 372 -33.96 7.36 -2.73
C HIS A 372 -32.75 7.60 -1.83
N TYR A 373 -31.55 7.27 -2.33
CA TYR A 373 -30.28 7.73 -1.75
C TYR A 373 -29.76 8.91 -2.53
N PHE A 374 -29.35 9.99 -1.84
CA PHE A 374 -28.62 11.10 -2.42
C PHE A 374 -27.22 11.13 -1.82
N LEU A 375 -26.18 10.90 -2.62
CA LEU A 375 -24.78 10.89 -2.19
C LEU A 375 -24.09 12.17 -2.66
N PHE A 376 -23.61 12.97 -1.70
CA PHE A 376 -22.80 14.17 -1.94
C PHE A 376 -21.34 13.83 -1.66
N SER A 377 -20.58 13.47 -2.70
CA SER A 377 -19.19 12.99 -2.62
C SER A 377 -18.53 13.03 -4.00
N ASP A 378 -17.19 12.97 -4.03
CA ASP A 378 -16.39 12.73 -5.23
C ASP A 378 -16.21 11.22 -5.55
N CYS A 379 -16.75 10.36 -4.68
CA CYS A 379 -16.63 8.90 -4.71
C CYS A 379 -15.19 8.38 -4.66
N LEU A 380 -14.27 9.16 -4.11
CA LEU A 380 -12.93 8.69 -3.76
C LEU A 380 -12.97 8.06 -2.36
N SER A 381 -12.21 6.98 -2.20
CA SER A 381 -11.95 6.34 -0.92
C SER A 381 -10.46 6.45 -0.67
N THR A 382 -10.09 6.87 0.54
CA THR A 382 -8.70 7.10 0.95
C THR A 382 -8.34 6.29 2.20
N ILE A 383 -9.34 5.72 2.89
CA ILE A 383 -9.13 4.71 3.94
C ILE A 383 -10.31 3.74 4.01
N GLY A 384 -10.05 2.43 3.99
CA GLY A 384 -11.11 1.42 4.08
C GLY A 384 -10.82 0.21 3.19
N ASN A 385 -11.84 -0.61 2.98
CA ASN A 385 -11.77 -1.72 2.05
C ASN A 385 -12.39 -1.29 0.72
N ASP A 386 -11.59 -1.22 -0.34
CA ASP A 386 -12.01 -0.68 -1.64
C ASP A 386 -12.63 -1.75 -2.56
N ASP A 387 -13.70 -2.40 -2.08
CA ASP A 387 -14.49 -3.37 -2.85
C ASP A 387 -15.89 -2.83 -3.20
N PRO A 388 -16.10 -2.36 -4.44
CA PRO A 388 -17.39 -1.87 -4.94
C PRO A 388 -18.55 -2.87 -4.83
N THR A 389 -18.30 -4.17 -4.66
CA THR A 389 -19.41 -5.12 -4.46
C THR A 389 -20.13 -4.91 -3.13
N GLN A 390 -19.49 -4.31 -2.13
CA GLN A 390 -20.09 -4.02 -0.82
C GLN A 390 -21.21 -2.97 -0.93
N LEU A 391 -21.05 -2.00 -1.83
CA LEU A 391 -22.03 -0.92 -2.05
C LEU A 391 -23.30 -1.39 -2.79
N ASN A 392 -23.36 -2.64 -3.29
CA ASN A 392 -24.54 -3.19 -3.94
C ASN A 392 -25.80 -3.26 -3.06
N GLN A 393 -25.66 -3.13 -1.73
CA GLN A 393 -26.82 -3.00 -0.85
C GLN A 393 -27.53 -1.65 -1.04
N LEU A 394 -26.79 -0.58 -1.34
CA LEU A 394 -27.35 0.74 -1.63
C LEU A 394 -28.05 0.76 -3.00
N THR A 395 -27.55 0.00 -3.98
CA THR A 395 -28.11 -0.06 -5.33
C THR A 395 -29.45 -0.81 -5.41
N THR A 396 -30.01 -1.25 -4.28
CA THR A 396 -31.40 -1.74 -4.18
C THR A 396 -32.46 -0.63 -4.27
N LYS A 397 -32.04 0.63 -4.18
CA LYS A 397 -32.83 1.85 -4.43
C LYS A 397 -32.07 2.77 -5.38
N PRO A 398 -32.73 3.69 -6.11
CA PRO A 398 -32.04 4.65 -6.96
C PRO A 398 -31.09 5.53 -6.14
N LEU A 399 -29.82 5.58 -6.56
CA LEU A 399 -28.73 6.33 -5.94
C LEU A 399 -28.32 7.49 -6.82
N TRP A 400 -28.69 8.71 -6.40
CA TRP A 400 -28.36 9.95 -7.08
C TRP A 400 -27.09 10.53 -6.50
N ILE A 401 -26.06 10.69 -7.33
CA ILE A 401 -24.75 11.18 -6.90
C ILE A 401 -24.60 12.64 -7.34
N PHE A 402 -24.38 13.53 -6.38
CA PHE A 402 -24.21 14.97 -6.57
C PHE A 402 -22.75 15.33 -6.32
N ASN A 403 -22.13 16.02 -7.28
CA ASN A 403 -20.77 16.51 -7.13
C ASN A 403 -20.57 17.84 -7.86
N ALA A 404 -20.37 18.90 -7.09
CA ALA A 404 -20.04 20.24 -7.56
C ALA A 404 -18.53 20.53 -7.64
N ASN A 405 -17.67 19.51 -7.54
CA ASN A 405 -16.23 19.66 -7.74
C ASN A 405 -15.93 20.42 -9.04
N ALA A 406 -14.99 21.37 -8.95
CA ALA A 406 -14.39 22.00 -10.11
C ALA A 406 -13.64 20.94 -10.92
N ALA A 407 -13.47 21.18 -12.23
CA ALA A 407 -12.91 20.16 -13.14
C ALA A 407 -11.53 19.60 -12.73
N HIS A 408 -10.80 20.28 -11.85
CA HIS A 408 -9.45 19.95 -11.36
C HIS A 408 -9.40 19.19 -10.04
N GLU A 409 -10.51 19.11 -9.34
CA GLU A 409 -10.63 18.29 -8.14
C GLU A 409 -10.98 16.87 -8.61
N PRO A 410 -10.27 15.83 -8.13
CA PRO A 410 -10.43 14.48 -8.65
C PRO A 410 -11.83 13.91 -8.39
N THR A 411 -12.24 12.91 -9.18
CA THR A 411 -13.55 12.24 -9.06
C THR A 411 -13.47 10.82 -9.64
N ASN A 412 -14.10 9.85 -8.96
CA ASN A 412 -14.09 8.45 -9.38
C ASN A 412 -15.25 8.12 -10.35
N PHE A 413 -15.09 8.48 -11.62
CA PHE A 413 -16.12 8.22 -12.63
C PHE A 413 -16.44 6.74 -12.86
N SER A 414 -15.45 5.85 -12.75
CA SER A 414 -15.66 4.40 -12.90
C SER A 414 -16.64 3.86 -11.84
N LEU A 415 -16.43 4.24 -10.57
CA LEU A 415 -17.32 3.85 -9.47
C LEU A 415 -18.70 4.54 -9.57
N ILE A 416 -18.73 5.83 -9.90
CA ILE A 416 -19.99 6.58 -10.11
C ILE A 416 -20.84 5.90 -11.17
N ASN A 417 -20.27 5.62 -12.35
CA ASN A 417 -20.99 5.01 -13.46
C ASN A 417 -21.45 3.57 -13.13
N TYR A 418 -20.64 2.79 -12.42
CA TYR A 418 -21.08 1.49 -11.90
C TYR A 418 -22.31 1.61 -10.97
N LEU A 419 -22.22 2.47 -9.95
CA LEU A 419 -23.27 2.61 -8.94
C LEU A 419 -24.58 3.17 -9.51
N THR A 420 -24.52 4.14 -10.42
CA THR A 420 -25.73 4.70 -11.05
C THR A 420 -26.39 3.70 -12.01
N ASN A 421 -25.61 2.96 -12.81
CA ASN A 421 -26.12 1.96 -13.75
C ASN A 421 -26.86 0.80 -13.04
N VAL A 422 -26.31 0.30 -11.93
CA VAL A 422 -26.93 -0.79 -11.17
C VAL A 422 -28.16 -0.29 -10.40
N SER A 423 -28.06 0.86 -9.72
CA SER A 423 -29.14 1.41 -8.88
C SER A 423 -30.34 1.97 -9.64
N GLY A 424 -30.14 2.46 -10.87
CA GLY A 424 -31.14 3.27 -11.57
C GLY A 424 -31.30 4.68 -11.02
N GLY A 425 -30.30 5.18 -10.26
CA GLY A 425 -30.17 6.61 -10.01
C GLY A 425 -29.44 7.32 -11.17
N GLY A 426 -28.70 8.37 -10.86
CA GLY A 426 -28.00 9.17 -11.88
C GLY A 426 -26.95 10.10 -11.30
N TYR A 427 -26.01 10.52 -12.16
CA TYR A 427 -24.93 11.43 -11.78
C TYR A 427 -25.24 12.89 -12.16
N ILE A 428 -25.21 13.76 -11.15
CA ILE A 428 -25.48 15.19 -11.20
C ILE A 428 -24.15 15.95 -10.97
N SER A 429 -23.41 16.15 -12.06
CA SER A 429 -22.13 16.87 -12.09
C SER A 429 -22.27 18.38 -11.93
N ARG A 430 -21.16 19.09 -11.66
CA ARG A 430 -21.11 20.56 -11.54
C ARG A 430 -21.80 21.28 -12.71
N ASP A 431 -21.56 20.85 -13.96
CA ASP A 431 -22.25 21.38 -15.15
C ASP A 431 -23.79 21.32 -15.01
N LYS A 432 -24.32 20.19 -14.52
CA LYS A 432 -25.77 19.99 -14.29
C LYS A 432 -26.29 20.79 -13.09
N ILE A 433 -25.48 20.99 -12.05
CA ILE A 433 -25.82 21.77 -10.85
C ILE A 433 -25.92 23.27 -11.18
N LEU A 434 -24.95 23.80 -11.93
CA LEU A 434 -24.83 25.23 -12.25
C LEU A 434 -25.65 25.67 -13.48
N GLY A 435 -26.18 24.73 -14.26
CA GLY A 435 -26.97 25.03 -15.45
C GLY A 435 -28.27 25.80 -15.17
N GLN A 436 -28.75 26.55 -16.17
CA GLN A 436 -30.03 27.24 -16.07
C GLN A 436 -31.19 26.25 -15.81
N ASN A 437 -32.11 26.62 -14.92
CA ASN A 437 -33.23 25.77 -14.48
C ASN A 437 -32.83 24.38 -13.94
N SER A 438 -31.58 24.20 -13.51
CA SER A 438 -31.00 22.90 -13.07
C SER A 438 -31.92 22.10 -12.14
N ALA A 439 -32.45 22.72 -11.08
CA ALA A 439 -33.31 22.05 -10.12
C ALA A 439 -34.58 21.45 -10.76
N ASN A 440 -35.20 22.15 -11.71
CA ASN A 440 -36.38 21.64 -12.42
C ASN A 440 -36.02 20.46 -13.34
N HIS A 441 -34.86 20.51 -14.00
CA HIS A 441 -34.39 19.39 -14.82
C HIS A 441 -34.05 18.16 -13.95
N ILE A 442 -33.39 18.36 -12.80
CA ILE A 442 -33.03 17.27 -11.87
C ILE A 442 -34.29 16.63 -11.29
N VAL A 443 -35.26 17.42 -10.82
CA VAL A 443 -36.56 16.88 -10.37
C VAL A 443 -37.25 16.09 -11.48
N GLN A 444 -37.28 16.60 -12.72
CA GLN A 444 -37.81 15.85 -13.86
C GLN A 444 -37.03 14.56 -14.19
N TRP A 445 -35.73 14.47 -13.89
CA TRP A 445 -34.95 13.23 -14.07
C TRP A 445 -35.23 12.21 -12.97
N ILE A 446 -35.55 12.65 -11.76
CA ILE A 446 -35.93 11.79 -10.64
C ILE A 446 -37.37 11.29 -10.78
N ASP A 447 -38.29 12.17 -11.19
CA ASP A 447 -39.74 11.91 -11.19
C ASP A 447 -40.27 11.26 -12.50
N LYS A 448 -39.46 11.13 -13.56
CA LYS A 448 -39.87 10.51 -14.85
C LYS A 448 -39.47 9.04 -14.96
N PRO A 449 -40.26 8.20 -15.65
CA PRO A 449 -39.85 6.84 -15.99
C PRO A 449 -38.61 6.86 -16.90
N GLN A 450 -37.54 6.20 -16.44
CA GLN A 450 -36.29 6.08 -17.17
C GLN A 450 -36.34 4.96 -18.22
N ALA A 451 -35.50 5.04 -19.25
CA ALA A 451 -35.27 3.92 -20.16
C ALA A 451 -34.10 3.08 -19.62
N ARG A 452 -34.23 1.76 -19.61
CA ARG A 452 -33.16 0.83 -19.21
C ARG A 452 -32.78 -0.07 -20.37
N TYR A 453 -31.55 0.03 -20.86
CA TYR A 453 -30.97 -1.00 -21.75
C TYR A 453 -31.00 -2.35 -21.02
N ILE A 454 -31.49 -3.40 -21.68
CA ILE A 454 -31.63 -4.74 -21.11
C ILE A 454 -30.49 -5.64 -21.59
N SER A 455 -30.42 -5.85 -22.90
CA SER A 455 -29.52 -6.79 -23.57
C SER A 455 -29.32 -6.44 -25.04
N THR A 456 -28.31 -7.05 -25.64
CA THR A 456 -28.11 -7.09 -27.09
C THR A 456 -28.21 -8.53 -27.59
N ASP A 457 -29.04 -8.77 -28.60
CA ASP A 457 -29.18 -10.09 -29.24
C ASP A 457 -28.49 -10.08 -30.61
N ILE A 458 -27.72 -11.13 -30.91
CA ILE A 458 -27.10 -11.34 -32.22
C ILE A 458 -28.07 -12.17 -33.07
N ILE A 459 -28.62 -11.58 -34.15
CA ILE A 459 -29.64 -12.22 -35.01
C ILE A 459 -29.00 -12.98 -36.17
N ALA A 460 -27.96 -12.43 -36.79
CA ALA A 460 -27.31 -13.06 -37.94
C ALA A 460 -25.83 -12.70 -38.07
N ASN A 461 -25.08 -13.67 -38.61
CA ASN A 461 -23.64 -13.70 -38.89
C ASN A 461 -22.71 -14.03 -37.70
N ALA A 462 -21.56 -14.63 -38.01
CA ALA A 462 -21.04 -15.78 -37.27
C ALA A 462 -20.06 -15.48 -36.12
N ASN A 463 -19.49 -14.28 -36.01
CA ASN A 463 -18.40 -13.97 -35.08
C ASN A 463 -18.53 -12.60 -34.39
N VAL A 464 -19.75 -12.15 -34.07
CA VAL A 464 -19.91 -10.95 -33.21
C VAL A 464 -19.62 -11.33 -31.76
N HIS A 465 -18.69 -10.62 -31.12
CA HIS A 465 -18.26 -10.88 -29.75
C HIS A 465 -17.73 -9.59 -29.10
N ASP A 466 -17.36 -9.67 -27.82
CA ASP A 466 -16.87 -8.53 -27.03
C ASP A 466 -17.82 -7.31 -27.12
N ILE A 467 -19.13 -7.50 -26.90
CA ILE A 467 -20.12 -6.42 -26.97
C ILE A 467 -20.16 -5.65 -25.65
N TYR A 468 -20.12 -4.31 -25.71
CA TYR A 468 -20.26 -3.41 -24.55
C TYR A 468 -21.25 -2.28 -24.83
N PRO A 469 -22.12 -1.89 -23.88
CA PRO A 469 -22.24 -2.48 -22.55
C PRO A 469 -22.83 -3.89 -22.53
N ASN A 470 -22.31 -4.73 -21.64
CA ASN A 470 -22.73 -6.13 -21.49
C ASN A 470 -23.78 -6.35 -20.38
N HIS A 471 -24.10 -5.31 -19.63
CA HIS A 471 -25.05 -5.31 -18.52
C HIS A 471 -26.09 -4.19 -18.69
N SER A 472 -27.18 -4.25 -17.94
CA SER A 472 -28.27 -3.30 -18.07
C SER A 472 -27.88 -1.89 -17.57
N ILE A 473 -28.01 -0.88 -18.43
CA ILE A 473 -27.69 0.53 -18.15
C ILE A 473 -28.97 1.36 -18.16
N VAL A 474 -29.09 2.30 -17.22
CA VAL A 474 -30.18 3.28 -17.17
C VAL A 474 -29.79 4.54 -17.91
N LEU A 475 -30.69 5.04 -18.75
CA LEU A 475 -30.51 6.24 -19.57
C LEU A 475 -31.38 7.37 -19.03
N VAL A 476 -30.76 8.53 -18.82
CA VAL A 476 -31.44 9.72 -18.31
C VAL A 476 -32.29 10.32 -19.43
N PRO A 477 -33.58 10.64 -19.19
CA PRO A 477 -34.41 11.26 -20.22
C PRO A 477 -33.97 12.70 -20.49
N ASN A 478 -33.14 12.90 -21.52
CA ASN A 478 -33.02 14.10 -22.38
C ASN A 478 -31.87 13.91 -23.41
N ALA A 479 -32.18 13.37 -24.59
CA ALA A 479 -31.30 13.25 -25.76
C ALA A 479 -29.97 12.46 -25.61
N GLU A 480 -29.71 11.81 -24.47
CA GLU A 480 -28.58 10.89 -24.35
C GLU A 480 -28.71 9.72 -25.35
N ARG A 481 -27.73 9.64 -26.25
CA ARG A 481 -27.62 8.59 -27.26
C ARG A 481 -26.95 7.37 -26.63
N PHE A 482 -27.62 6.23 -26.65
CA PHE A 482 -27.03 4.94 -26.30
C PHE A 482 -25.93 4.60 -27.31
N ILE A 483 -24.79 4.16 -26.80
CA ILE A 483 -23.65 3.70 -27.60
C ILE A 483 -23.37 2.25 -27.25
N LEU A 484 -23.33 1.41 -28.28
CA LEU A 484 -22.94 0.01 -28.21
C LEU A 484 -21.68 -0.17 -29.07
N VAL A 485 -20.67 -0.84 -28.55
CA VAL A 485 -19.44 -1.19 -29.29
C VAL A 485 -19.22 -2.69 -29.28
N GLY A 486 -18.43 -3.20 -30.23
CA GLY A 486 -17.98 -4.59 -30.19
C GLY A 486 -17.05 -4.96 -31.34
N LYS A 487 -16.80 -6.26 -31.50
CA LYS A 487 -15.99 -6.84 -32.59
C LYS A 487 -16.79 -7.75 -33.50
N MET A 488 -16.34 -7.86 -34.74
CA MET A 488 -16.81 -8.83 -35.73
C MET A 488 -15.72 -9.24 -36.72
N SER A 489 -15.99 -10.27 -37.53
CA SER A 489 -15.16 -10.60 -38.70
C SER A 489 -15.20 -9.49 -39.75
N SER A 490 -14.05 -9.14 -40.35
CA SER A 490 -13.92 -8.09 -41.37
C SER A 490 -14.62 -8.40 -42.70
N THR A 491 -15.06 -9.64 -42.90
CA THR A 491 -15.78 -10.11 -44.10
C THR A 491 -17.30 -10.25 -43.90
N ALA A 492 -17.83 -9.84 -42.73
CA ALA A 492 -19.20 -10.10 -42.32
C ALA A 492 -20.09 -8.85 -42.32
N SER A 493 -21.37 -9.04 -42.66
CA SER A 493 -22.46 -8.14 -42.28
C SER A 493 -23.21 -8.72 -41.08
N ALA A 494 -23.26 -8.00 -39.96
CA ALA A 494 -23.89 -8.46 -38.72
C ALA A 494 -25.29 -7.86 -38.55
N LYS A 495 -26.27 -8.66 -38.11
CA LYS A 495 -27.58 -8.17 -37.69
C LYS A 495 -27.72 -8.28 -36.17
N ILE A 496 -27.98 -7.16 -35.52
CA ILE A 496 -28.00 -7.03 -34.06
C ILE A 496 -29.33 -6.39 -33.63
N ALA A 497 -29.91 -6.84 -32.51
CA ALA A 497 -31.03 -6.17 -31.84
C ALA A 497 -30.61 -5.61 -30.48
N ILE A 498 -30.96 -4.36 -30.23
CA ILE A 498 -30.78 -3.69 -28.93
C ILE A 498 -32.13 -3.65 -28.23
N ASN A 499 -32.21 -4.17 -27.01
CA ASN A 499 -33.45 -4.24 -26.23
C ASN A 499 -33.42 -3.22 -25.07
N PHE A 500 -34.51 -2.47 -24.88
CA PHE A 500 -34.73 -1.51 -23.79
C PHE A 500 -36.03 -1.81 -23.05
N SER A 501 -36.10 -1.49 -21.76
CA SER A 501 -37.34 -1.35 -21.00
C SER A 501 -37.65 0.15 -20.86
N ILE A 502 -38.84 0.58 -21.27
CA ILE A 502 -39.33 1.96 -21.10
C ILE A 502 -40.72 1.86 -20.48
N SER A 503 -40.91 2.40 -19.28
CA SER A 503 -42.20 2.32 -18.56
C SER A 503 -42.76 0.89 -18.46
N ASN A 504 -41.88 -0.07 -18.13
CA ASN A 504 -42.14 -1.53 -18.09
C ASN A 504 -42.54 -2.18 -19.44
N GLN A 505 -42.42 -1.49 -20.58
CA GLN A 505 -42.60 -2.06 -21.91
C GLN A 505 -41.26 -2.32 -22.59
N ILE A 506 -41.12 -3.46 -23.28
CA ILE A 506 -39.89 -3.81 -23.99
C ILE A 506 -39.88 -3.20 -25.40
N HIS A 507 -38.88 -2.36 -25.68
CA HIS A 507 -38.57 -1.79 -26.99
C HIS A 507 -37.39 -2.53 -27.61
N ARG A 508 -37.57 -3.11 -28.80
CA ARG A 508 -36.52 -3.82 -29.56
C ARG A 508 -36.19 -3.02 -30.83
N LYS A 509 -34.91 -2.65 -31.00
CA LYS A 509 -34.42 -2.00 -32.23
C LYS A 509 -33.43 -2.90 -32.95
N GLU A 510 -33.77 -3.33 -34.16
CA GLU A 510 -32.86 -4.09 -35.04
C GLU A 510 -32.03 -3.15 -35.91
N LEU A 511 -30.74 -3.47 -36.06
CA LEU A 511 -29.73 -2.74 -36.81
C LEU A 511 -28.87 -3.73 -37.62
N ILE A 512 -28.38 -3.28 -38.77
CA ILE A 512 -27.44 -4.03 -39.62
C ILE A 512 -26.13 -3.24 -39.64
N ILE A 513 -25.02 -3.95 -39.51
CA ILE A 513 -23.66 -3.39 -39.61
C ILE A 513 -22.97 -4.09 -40.77
N ASN A 514 -22.28 -3.34 -41.63
CA ASN A 514 -21.55 -3.89 -42.76
C ASN A 514 -20.08 -3.50 -42.68
N SER A 515 -19.15 -4.44 -42.85
CA SER A 515 -17.72 -4.13 -42.87
C SER A 515 -17.32 -3.23 -44.04
N ALA A 516 -18.12 -3.21 -45.12
CA ALA A 516 -17.95 -2.25 -46.22
C ALA A 516 -18.15 -0.78 -45.81
N ASP A 517 -18.75 -0.50 -44.65
CA ASP A 517 -18.93 0.84 -44.11
C ASP A 517 -17.64 1.38 -43.45
N SER A 518 -16.53 0.63 -43.48
CA SER A 518 -15.25 1.06 -42.92
C SER A 518 -14.63 2.22 -43.71
N THR A 519 -14.38 3.35 -43.06
CA THR A 519 -13.71 4.51 -43.66
C THR A 519 -12.27 4.65 -43.16
N SER A 520 -11.38 5.20 -43.99
CA SER A 520 -10.01 5.53 -43.60
C SER A 520 -9.91 6.68 -42.59
N GLU A 521 -11.03 7.38 -42.34
CA GLU A 521 -11.11 8.44 -41.32
C GLU A 521 -11.21 7.89 -39.89
N ASN A 522 -11.59 6.61 -39.72
CA ASN A 522 -11.76 5.98 -38.42
C ASN A 522 -10.45 5.39 -37.83
N TYR A 523 -9.38 5.23 -38.63
CA TYR A 523 -8.16 4.51 -38.23
C TYR A 523 -7.59 4.99 -36.88
N GLY A 524 -7.50 4.07 -35.92
CA GLY A 524 -6.95 4.28 -34.59
C GLY A 524 -7.93 4.84 -33.56
N LEU A 525 -9.07 5.39 -33.97
CA LEU A 525 -10.00 6.09 -33.07
C LEU A 525 -11.09 5.16 -32.53
N LEU A 526 -11.76 4.40 -33.39
CA LEU A 526 -12.84 3.51 -32.99
C LEU A 526 -12.32 2.30 -32.20
N ARG A 527 -11.15 1.73 -32.57
CA ARG A 527 -10.45 0.70 -31.75
C ARG A 527 -10.19 1.16 -30.32
N ARG A 528 -9.87 2.45 -30.12
CA ARG A 528 -9.65 3.03 -28.78
C ARG A 528 -10.95 3.34 -28.04
N LEU A 529 -12.01 3.78 -28.71
CA LEU A 529 -13.33 3.92 -28.05
C LEU A 529 -13.84 2.56 -27.58
N TYR A 530 -13.71 1.53 -28.41
CA TYR A 530 -14.03 0.16 -28.05
C TYR A 530 -13.27 -0.26 -26.77
N ALA A 531 -11.94 -0.11 -26.76
CA ALA A 531 -11.11 -0.44 -25.62
C ALA A 531 -11.48 0.36 -24.36
N LYS A 532 -11.77 1.65 -24.52
CA LYS A 532 -12.24 2.52 -23.43
C LYS A 532 -13.58 2.06 -22.84
N GLN A 533 -14.54 1.65 -23.67
CA GLN A 533 -15.82 1.15 -23.16
C GLN A 533 -15.65 -0.17 -22.38
N MET A 534 -14.73 -1.04 -22.80
CA MET A 534 -14.33 -2.21 -21.99
C MET A 534 -13.74 -1.79 -20.64
N LEU A 535 -12.80 -0.83 -20.66
CA LEU A 535 -12.11 -0.35 -19.47
C LEU A 535 -13.10 0.23 -18.46
N THR A 536 -14.05 1.07 -18.88
CA THR A 536 -15.07 1.68 -18.00
C THR A 536 -15.83 0.65 -17.14
N GLU A 537 -16.09 -0.55 -17.66
CA GLU A 537 -16.72 -1.62 -16.87
C GLU A 537 -15.72 -2.42 -16.02
N LEU A 538 -14.51 -2.65 -16.53
CA LEU A 538 -13.50 -3.45 -15.84
C LEU A 538 -12.89 -2.70 -14.66
N THR A 539 -12.63 -1.39 -14.79
CA THR A 539 -12.06 -0.51 -13.75
C THR A 539 -13.02 -0.23 -12.60
N ALA A 540 -14.30 -0.60 -12.72
CA ALA A 540 -15.21 -0.68 -11.57
C ALA A 540 -14.83 -1.82 -10.60
N PHE A 541 -13.97 -2.77 -11.00
CA PHE A 541 -13.42 -3.82 -10.15
C PHE A 541 -11.93 -4.04 -10.48
N PRO A 542 -11.06 -3.06 -10.16
CA PRO A 542 -9.72 -3.00 -10.73
C PRO A 542 -8.88 -4.23 -10.34
N GLU A 543 -8.82 -4.58 -9.05
CA GLU A 543 -8.06 -5.75 -8.57
C GLU A 543 -8.53 -7.07 -9.20
N LYS A 544 -9.84 -7.30 -9.30
CA LYS A 544 -10.41 -8.50 -9.91
C LYS A 544 -10.08 -8.63 -11.40
N ASN A 545 -9.91 -7.49 -12.07
CA ASN A 545 -9.70 -7.42 -13.51
C ASN A 545 -8.26 -7.01 -13.90
N LYS A 546 -7.33 -6.90 -12.93
CA LYS A 546 -5.98 -6.28 -13.10
C LYS A 546 -5.27 -6.71 -14.37
N LYS A 547 -5.13 -8.02 -14.59
CA LYS A 547 -4.49 -8.57 -15.80
C LYS A 547 -5.19 -8.12 -17.10
N ARG A 548 -6.53 -8.16 -17.15
CA ARG A 548 -7.30 -7.79 -18.34
C ARG A 548 -7.22 -6.28 -18.62
N ILE A 549 -7.22 -5.46 -17.58
CA ILE A 549 -7.06 -4.00 -17.68
C ILE A 549 -5.64 -3.64 -18.17
N LEU A 550 -4.62 -4.32 -17.63
CA LEU A 550 -3.23 -4.20 -18.05
C LEU A 550 -3.04 -4.60 -19.52
N ASP A 551 -3.54 -5.77 -19.93
CA ASP A 551 -3.47 -6.28 -21.31
C ASP A 551 -4.15 -5.31 -22.31
N ILE A 552 -5.32 -4.75 -21.95
CA ILE A 552 -6.03 -3.75 -22.77
C ILE A 552 -5.24 -2.43 -22.83
N GLY A 553 -4.73 -1.94 -21.70
CA GLY A 553 -3.93 -0.72 -21.64
C GLY A 553 -2.69 -0.80 -22.54
N MET A 554 -1.94 -1.90 -22.45
CA MET A 554 -0.77 -2.15 -23.32
C MET A 554 -1.16 -2.29 -24.80
N LYS A 555 -2.18 -3.09 -25.14
CA LYS A 555 -2.58 -3.33 -26.55
C LYS A 555 -3.10 -2.07 -27.25
N TYR A 556 -3.87 -1.24 -26.56
CA TYR A 556 -4.54 -0.08 -27.16
C TYR A 556 -3.81 1.26 -26.92
N SER A 557 -2.64 1.20 -26.28
CA SER A 557 -1.83 2.34 -25.83
C SER A 557 -2.65 3.32 -24.99
N ILE A 558 -3.23 2.82 -23.89
CA ILE A 558 -4.09 3.57 -22.97
C ILE A 558 -3.48 3.56 -21.56
N VAL A 559 -3.39 4.73 -20.92
CA VAL A 559 -3.09 4.88 -19.49
C VAL A 559 -4.34 4.59 -18.66
N ASN A 560 -4.22 3.72 -17.65
CA ASN A 560 -5.26 3.34 -16.70
C ASN A 560 -4.63 3.05 -15.31
N ASP A 561 -5.40 2.49 -14.37
CA ASP A 561 -4.94 2.19 -13.00
C ASP A 561 -3.66 1.34 -12.94
N PHE A 562 -3.40 0.50 -13.95
CA PHE A 562 -2.28 -0.44 -14.01
C PHE A 562 -1.28 -0.18 -15.13
N THR A 563 -1.45 0.88 -15.93
CA THR A 563 -0.53 1.25 -17.00
C THR A 563 -0.03 2.68 -16.90
N SER A 564 1.13 2.95 -17.50
CA SER A 564 1.73 4.28 -17.55
C SER A 564 2.57 4.41 -18.82
N ILE A 565 2.80 5.64 -19.29
CA ILE A 565 3.68 5.88 -20.44
C ILE A 565 5.05 6.32 -19.93
N LEU A 566 6.09 5.61 -20.35
CA LEU A 566 7.48 5.88 -20.01
C LEU A 566 8.29 6.30 -21.26
N VAL A 567 9.05 7.39 -21.16
CA VAL A 567 10.02 7.85 -22.16
C VAL A 567 11.42 7.40 -21.74
N LEU A 568 12.12 6.73 -22.65
CA LEU A 568 13.53 6.32 -22.53
C LEU A 568 14.32 6.73 -23.78
N GLU A 569 15.60 7.03 -23.60
CA GLU A 569 16.42 7.68 -24.62
C GLU A 569 17.29 6.70 -25.41
N THR A 570 17.85 5.68 -24.74
CA THR A 570 18.94 4.85 -25.26
C THR A 570 18.63 3.36 -25.33
N LEU A 571 19.30 2.64 -26.23
CA LEU A 571 19.15 1.18 -26.37
C LEU A 571 19.50 0.44 -25.06
N GLN A 572 20.52 0.93 -24.35
CA GLN A 572 20.97 0.32 -23.11
C GLN A 572 19.89 0.37 -22.02
N GLN A 573 19.13 1.46 -21.91
CA GLN A 573 18.00 1.56 -20.98
C GLN A 573 16.89 0.58 -21.35
N HIS A 574 16.50 0.53 -22.63
CA HIS A 574 15.49 -0.41 -23.10
C HIS A 574 15.88 -1.87 -22.82
N ILE A 575 17.15 -2.22 -23.03
CA ILE A 575 17.72 -3.55 -22.71
C ILE A 575 17.73 -3.80 -21.19
N GLU A 576 18.22 -2.86 -20.38
CA GLU A 576 18.35 -3.01 -18.92
C GLU A 576 17.00 -3.27 -18.26
N HIS A 577 15.96 -2.54 -18.70
CA HIS A 577 14.62 -2.61 -18.10
C HIS A 577 13.67 -3.57 -18.83
N ASN A 578 14.11 -4.26 -19.89
CA ASN A 578 13.25 -5.10 -20.73
C ASN A 578 12.00 -4.32 -21.24
N ILE A 579 12.18 -3.08 -21.71
CA ILE A 579 11.10 -2.23 -22.25
C ILE A 579 11.32 -2.05 -23.74
N CYS A 580 10.36 -2.47 -24.56
CA CYS A 580 10.45 -2.31 -26.01
C CYS A 580 10.38 -0.81 -26.40
N PRO A 581 11.23 -0.29 -27.29
CA PRO A 581 11.15 1.08 -27.79
C PRO A 581 9.83 1.39 -28.52
N HIS A 582 9.43 2.66 -28.59
CA HIS A 582 8.27 3.05 -29.38
C HIS A 582 8.56 2.86 -30.89
N PRO A 583 7.62 2.31 -31.69
CA PRO A 583 7.84 2.05 -33.11
C PRO A 583 8.20 3.29 -33.96
N SER A 584 7.95 4.52 -33.48
CA SER A 584 8.42 5.75 -34.16
C SER A 584 9.95 5.88 -34.19
N ARG A 585 10.70 5.13 -33.36
CA ARG A 585 12.17 5.05 -33.38
C ARG A 585 12.65 3.74 -34.01
N THR A 586 12.36 3.55 -35.31
CA THR A 586 12.57 2.30 -36.08
C THR A 586 13.93 1.63 -35.87
N THR A 587 15.04 2.39 -35.89
CA THR A 587 16.40 1.82 -35.69
C THR A 587 16.54 1.21 -34.30
N LEU A 588 16.15 1.96 -33.27
CA LEU A 588 16.24 1.57 -31.87
C LEU A 588 15.36 0.34 -31.58
N TYR A 589 14.13 0.35 -32.11
CA TYR A 589 13.20 -0.78 -32.06
C TYR A 589 13.80 -2.05 -32.68
N ASN A 590 14.34 -1.94 -33.91
CA ASN A 590 14.92 -3.08 -34.61
C ASN A 590 16.14 -3.67 -33.88
N ASP A 591 16.98 -2.85 -33.26
CA ASP A 591 18.15 -3.33 -32.52
C ASP A 591 17.77 -3.98 -31.18
N TYR A 592 16.74 -3.47 -30.48
CA TYR A 592 16.17 -4.14 -29.32
C TYR A 592 15.57 -5.51 -29.66
N MET A 593 14.85 -5.62 -30.78
CA MET A 593 14.29 -6.90 -31.22
C MET A 593 15.35 -7.95 -31.56
N LYS A 594 16.50 -7.55 -32.12
CA LYS A 594 17.66 -8.44 -32.32
C LYS A 594 18.26 -8.93 -30.99
N TYR A 595 18.34 -8.05 -29.99
CA TYR A 595 18.85 -8.42 -28.66
C TYR A 595 17.95 -9.46 -27.99
N GLN A 596 16.61 -9.26 -28.00
CA GLN A 596 15.67 -10.19 -27.37
C GLN A 596 15.73 -11.61 -27.94
N GLN A 597 16.03 -11.77 -29.24
CA GLN A 597 16.20 -13.08 -29.88
C GLN A 597 17.39 -13.89 -29.32
N ASN A 598 18.39 -13.22 -28.74
CA ASN A 598 19.61 -13.86 -28.22
C ASN A 598 19.57 -14.15 -26.71
N LYS A 599 18.53 -13.74 -25.99
CA LYS A 599 18.49 -13.71 -24.51
C LYS A 599 18.16 -15.06 -23.83
N ASN A 600 17.60 -16.02 -24.57
CA ASN A 600 16.93 -17.22 -24.03
C ASN A 600 17.84 -18.34 -23.47
N GLN A 601 19.02 -18.02 -22.92
CA GLN A 601 19.90 -19.01 -22.25
C GLN A 601 20.49 -18.55 -20.89
N GLU A 602 20.30 -17.30 -20.46
CA GLU A 602 20.97 -16.77 -19.24
C GLU A 602 20.07 -16.63 -17.99
N GLU A 603 18.75 -16.82 -18.09
CA GLU A 603 17.83 -16.48 -17.00
C GLU A 603 17.69 -17.59 -15.92
N SER A 604 18.13 -18.82 -16.19
CA SER A 604 18.12 -19.92 -15.20
C SER A 604 19.28 -19.85 -14.19
N THR A 605 20.46 -19.37 -14.60
CA THR A 605 21.66 -19.30 -13.75
C THR A 605 21.60 -18.19 -12.70
N LYS A 606 20.91 -17.07 -12.97
CA LYS A 606 20.75 -15.97 -12.00
C LYS A 606 19.96 -16.38 -10.75
N SER A 607 18.86 -17.10 -10.92
CA SER A 607 18.03 -17.60 -9.81
C SER A 607 18.79 -18.53 -8.86
N GLN A 608 19.62 -19.43 -9.42
CA GLN A 608 20.47 -20.34 -8.63
C GLN A 608 21.59 -19.60 -7.89
N ALA A 609 22.20 -18.60 -8.51
CA ALA A 609 23.21 -17.76 -7.87
C ALA A 609 22.62 -16.98 -6.67
N LYS A 610 21.41 -16.41 -6.81
CA LYS A 610 20.72 -15.71 -5.72
C LYS A 610 20.40 -16.64 -4.55
N MET A 611 19.84 -17.83 -4.82
CA MET A 611 19.55 -18.82 -3.77
C MET A 611 20.82 -19.21 -2.98
N THR A 612 21.94 -19.38 -3.69
CA THR A 612 23.24 -19.68 -3.08
C THR A 612 23.73 -18.55 -2.16
N ALA A 613 23.52 -17.28 -2.55
CA ALA A 613 23.87 -16.12 -1.73
C ALA A 613 23.05 -16.07 -0.43
N ILE A 614 21.72 -16.24 -0.51
CA ILE A 614 20.82 -16.27 0.66
C ILE A 614 21.22 -17.40 1.62
N LEU A 615 21.48 -18.61 1.12
CA LEU A 615 21.94 -19.75 1.91
C LEU A 615 23.25 -19.45 2.67
N ASN A 616 24.20 -18.75 2.05
CA ASN A 616 25.47 -18.43 2.69
C ASN A 616 25.34 -17.34 3.77
N LEU A 617 24.50 -16.33 3.55
CA LEU A 617 24.14 -15.34 4.57
C LEU A 617 23.42 -15.99 5.76
N TRP A 618 22.46 -16.88 5.50
CA TRP A 618 21.74 -17.62 6.54
C TRP A 618 22.64 -18.56 7.35
N ARG A 619 23.56 -19.27 6.68
CA ARG A 619 24.61 -20.06 7.34
C ARG A 619 25.46 -19.19 8.27
N THR A 620 25.81 -17.98 7.85
CA THR A 620 26.59 -17.02 8.66
C THR A 620 25.81 -16.60 9.91
N ARG A 621 24.52 -16.27 9.77
CA ARG A 621 23.59 -15.98 10.88
C ARG A 621 23.48 -17.16 11.87
N CYS A 622 23.38 -18.38 11.34
CA CYS A 622 23.40 -19.62 12.12
C CYS A 622 24.72 -19.83 12.89
N THR A 623 25.87 -19.63 12.24
CA THR A 623 27.19 -19.80 12.86
C THR A 623 27.44 -18.76 13.96
N TRP A 624 26.99 -17.51 13.79
CA TRP A 624 27.00 -16.52 14.87
C TRP A 624 26.17 -17.00 16.06
N TYR A 625 24.95 -17.49 15.81
CA TYR A 625 24.05 -17.96 16.87
C TYR A 625 24.65 -19.13 17.67
N ASP A 626 25.30 -20.08 17.00
CA ASP A 626 25.89 -21.26 17.63
C ASP A 626 27.18 -20.97 18.42
N LYS A 627 27.81 -19.82 18.21
CA LYS A 627 29.05 -19.42 18.87
C LYS A 627 28.88 -19.36 20.39
N THR A 628 29.65 -20.17 21.11
CA THR A 628 29.70 -20.15 22.58
C THR A 628 30.63 -19.03 23.07
N ILE A 629 30.06 -18.08 23.81
CA ILE A 629 30.80 -16.98 24.44
C ILE A 629 31.02 -17.34 25.91
N THR A 630 32.27 -17.32 26.36
CA THR A 630 32.60 -17.76 27.72
C THR A 630 32.37 -16.64 28.73
N ASP A 631 32.13 -17.00 29.99
CA ASP A 631 32.02 -15.99 31.06
C ASP A 631 33.36 -15.25 31.32
N LYS A 632 34.48 -15.80 30.84
CA LYS A 632 35.78 -15.11 30.80
C LYS A 632 35.78 -13.97 29.77
N ASP A 633 35.17 -14.16 28.60
CA ASP A 633 35.07 -13.13 27.56
C ASP A 633 34.14 -12.00 28.02
N ARG A 634 32.98 -12.37 28.57
CA ARG A 634 32.02 -11.44 29.19
C ARG A 634 32.66 -10.63 30.32
N SER A 635 33.34 -11.27 31.27
CA SER A 635 33.99 -10.56 32.37
C SER A 635 35.20 -9.73 31.93
N ASN A 636 35.88 -10.08 30.84
CA ASN A 636 36.91 -9.24 30.23
C ASN A 636 36.34 -7.98 29.56
N ALA A 637 35.14 -8.06 28.94
CA ALA A 637 34.43 -6.90 28.41
C ALA A 637 34.13 -5.87 29.52
N PHE A 638 33.61 -6.30 30.66
CA PHE A 638 33.41 -5.42 31.83
C PHE A 638 34.71 -4.85 32.40
N LYS A 639 35.83 -5.60 32.36
CA LYS A 639 37.15 -5.10 32.83
C LYS A 639 37.72 -3.98 31.94
N LYS A 640 37.47 -3.99 30.63
CA LYS A 640 37.84 -2.87 29.74
C LYS A 640 37.14 -1.57 30.14
N LYS A 641 35.89 -1.63 30.61
CA LYS A 641 35.14 -0.47 31.12
C LYS A 641 35.82 0.19 32.33
N THR A 642 36.44 -0.63 33.19
CA THR A 642 37.18 -0.11 34.36
C THR A 642 38.53 0.52 34.00
N SER A 643 39.23 0.07 32.95
CA SER A 643 40.52 0.70 32.57
C SER A 643 40.34 1.97 31.74
N SER A 644 39.38 2.01 30.80
CA SER A 644 39.20 3.19 29.92
C SER A 644 38.71 4.43 30.67
N ARG A 645 38.06 4.27 31.83
CA ARG A 645 37.59 5.37 32.69
C ARG A 645 38.75 6.10 33.38
N TYR A 646 39.80 5.39 33.79
CA TYR A 646 41.02 6.02 34.31
C TYR A 646 41.83 6.71 33.18
N ASP A 647 41.94 6.08 32.01
CA ASP A 647 42.60 6.68 30.82
C ASP A 647 41.93 7.99 30.34
N THR A 648 40.61 8.14 30.52
CA THR A 648 39.89 9.35 30.12
C THR A 648 39.94 10.47 31.16
N GLU A 649 40.02 10.15 32.46
CA GLU A 649 40.28 11.14 33.51
C GLU A 649 41.72 11.64 33.45
N GLU A 650 42.74 10.79 33.26
CA GLU A 650 44.13 11.27 33.07
C GLU A 650 44.30 12.10 31.79
N ARG A 651 43.68 11.70 30.66
CA ARG A 651 43.77 12.48 29.40
C ARG A 651 42.99 13.78 29.42
N SER A 652 41.91 13.88 30.19
CA SER A 652 41.19 15.15 30.36
C SER A 652 41.93 16.10 31.31
N ILE A 653 42.57 15.58 32.36
CA ILE A 653 43.46 16.36 33.24
C ILE A 653 44.70 16.83 32.46
N GLN A 654 45.35 15.98 31.66
CA GLN A 654 46.48 16.40 30.80
C GLN A 654 46.07 17.45 29.75
N ARG A 655 44.88 17.34 29.14
CA ARG A 655 44.38 18.37 28.20
C ARG A 655 44.03 19.68 28.91
N GLN A 656 43.51 19.65 30.14
CA GLN A 656 43.29 20.87 30.93
C GLN A 656 44.62 21.51 31.36
N MET A 657 45.66 20.74 31.71
CA MET A 657 46.98 21.30 32.01
C MET A 657 47.70 21.86 30.77
N GLN A 658 47.54 21.25 29.59
CA GLN A 658 48.06 21.81 28.32
C GLN A 658 47.27 23.02 27.80
N ALA A 659 46.01 23.22 28.23
CA ALA A 659 45.24 24.42 27.93
C ALA A 659 45.66 25.62 28.79
N TYR A 660 46.15 25.40 30.01
CA TYR A 660 46.61 26.46 30.92
C TYR A 660 48.02 26.99 30.63
N SER A 661 48.87 26.25 29.92
CA SER A 661 50.23 26.70 29.55
C SER A 661 50.29 27.48 28.22
N ASN A 662 49.25 27.41 27.38
CA ASN A 662 49.22 28.03 26.05
C ASN A 662 48.44 29.36 25.96
N SER A 663 47.92 29.86 27.08
CA SER A 663 47.24 31.16 27.16
C SER A 663 48.19 32.36 27.38
N ALA A 664 49.49 32.11 27.55
CA ALA A 664 50.51 33.12 27.82
C ALA A 664 51.52 33.33 26.66
N ARG A 665 51.03 33.80 25.50
CA ARG A 665 51.71 34.71 24.51
C ARG A 665 50.95 34.70 23.17
N ARG A 666 50.28 35.81 22.85
CA ARG A 666 49.85 36.19 21.48
C ARG A 666 50.54 37.49 21.08
N SER A 667 50.55 37.78 19.76
CA SER A 667 51.12 38.96 19.08
C SER A 667 52.67 38.94 18.96
N ILE A 668 53.34 39.37 17.89
CA ILE A 668 53.05 40.24 16.71
C ILE A 668 53.73 39.64 15.42
N PRO A 669 53.35 39.99 14.17
CA PRO A 669 53.71 39.22 12.95
C PRO A 669 54.76 39.84 11.99
N TYR A 670 55.06 39.09 10.90
CA TYR A 670 55.80 39.43 9.66
C TYR A 670 57.34 39.58 9.71
N GLY A 671 58.04 38.95 8.73
CA GLY A 671 59.27 39.48 8.13
C GLY A 671 60.58 38.64 8.19
N THR A 672 60.87 37.91 7.11
CA THR A 672 62.08 38.11 6.27
C THR A 672 63.52 37.99 6.86
N ILE A 673 64.26 36.96 6.39
CA ILE A 673 65.72 36.90 6.02
C ILE A 673 66.84 36.53 7.05
N ARG A 674 67.78 35.69 6.54
CA ARG A 674 69.17 35.34 6.97
C ARG A 674 69.36 34.49 8.23
N HIS A 675 69.93 33.28 8.11
CA HIS A 675 71.38 32.95 8.10
C HIS A 675 72.09 33.26 9.43
N ALA A 676 72.64 32.25 10.10
CA ALA A 676 74.04 31.85 9.91
C ALA A 676 74.43 30.61 10.75
N MET A 677 75.31 29.78 10.16
CA MET A 677 76.38 28.95 10.74
C MET A 677 76.03 27.89 11.83
N VAL A 678 76.33 26.59 11.72
CA VAL A 678 77.45 25.78 11.14
C VAL A 678 78.46 25.31 12.20
N ASP A 679 78.99 24.10 11.96
CA ASP A 679 80.09 23.35 12.61
C ASP A 679 79.78 22.47 13.85
N SER A 680 80.37 21.26 13.99
CA SER A 680 81.04 20.35 13.01
C SER A 680 81.40 18.97 13.66
N ILE A 681 81.93 18.02 12.86
CA ILE A 681 82.78 16.84 13.23
C ILE A 681 82.02 15.63 13.85
N GLU A 682 81.82 14.48 13.16
CA GLU A 682 82.76 13.39 12.74
C GLU A 682 83.04 12.34 13.88
N ASP A 683 83.11 11.00 13.68
CA ASP A 683 82.83 10.13 12.51
C ASP A 683 82.69 8.62 12.92
N ALA A 684 82.36 7.75 11.93
CA ALA A 684 82.72 6.33 11.76
C ALA A 684 81.96 5.13 12.43
N SER A 685 81.13 4.46 11.59
CA SER A 685 81.00 2.97 11.38
C SER A 685 80.47 2.02 12.47
N LEU A 686 79.83 0.85 12.22
CA LEU A 686 79.06 0.18 11.13
C LEU A 686 78.33 -1.02 11.83
N GLU A 687 77.16 -1.56 11.47
CA GLU A 687 76.82 -2.30 10.24
C GLU A 687 75.30 -2.68 10.15
N HIS A 688 74.79 -2.93 8.93
CA HIS A 688 73.48 -3.53 8.52
C HIS A 688 72.12 -2.95 9.03
N MET A 689 71.31 -2.20 8.25
CA MET A 689 70.53 -2.50 7.00
C MET A 689 69.37 -3.53 7.14
N SER A 690 68.14 -3.31 6.59
CA SER A 690 67.68 -2.23 5.69
C SER A 690 66.15 -1.98 5.63
N PHE A 691 65.81 -0.73 5.31
CA PHE A 691 64.53 -0.16 4.84
C PHE A 691 64.49 -0.13 3.28
N ARG A 692 63.41 0.16 2.51
CA ARG A 692 61.99 0.53 2.76
C ARG A 692 61.12 0.32 1.48
N TYR A 693 59.79 0.50 1.63
CA TYR A 693 58.81 1.08 0.67
C TYR A 693 59.29 1.60 -0.72
N SER A 694 58.50 1.31 -1.78
CA SER A 694 57.82 2.29 -2.68
C SER A 694 56.99 1.52 -3.75
N LEU A 695 55.75 1.81 -4.18
CA LEU A 695 54.97 3.00 -4.59
C LEU A 695 54.77 3.11 -6.13
N ALA A 696 53.51 2.92 -6.57
CA ALA A 696 52.80 3.53 -7.73
C ALA A 696 53.08 3.18 -9.22
N SER A 697 51.96 3.10 -9.98
CA SER A 697 51.74 3.42 -11.43
C SER A 697 52.35 2.51 -12.52
N SER A 698 51.82 2.35 -13.75
CA SER A 698 50.45 2.47 -14.34
C SER A 698 50.47 2.08 -15.85
N VAL A 699 49.30 1.86 -16.48
CA VAL A 699 49.02 1.91 -17.96
C VAL A 699 49.30 0.66 -18.85
N GLU A 700 48.19 0.02 -19.25
CA GLU A 700 47.75 -0.49 -20.59
C GLU A 700 48.46 -1.55 -21.49
N GLN A 701 47.57 -2.42 -22.00
CA GLN A 701 47.39 -2.94 -23.39
C GLN A 701 48.08 -4.23 -23.93
N ARG A 702 47.22 -5.26 -24.10
CA ARG A 702 46.94 -6.06 -25.34
C ARG A 702 48.08 -6.85 -26.04
N LEU A 703 48.05 -8.20 -25.95
CA LEU A 703 47.49 -9.13 -26.99
C LEU A 703 47.94 -10.61 -26.81
N GLU A 704 47.01 -11.49 -27.17
CA GLU A 704 47.05 -12.94 -27.47
C GLU A 704 48.43 -13.59 -27.77
N SER A 705 48.77 -14.81 -27.32
CA SER A 705 48.14 -16.06 -27.78
C SER A 705 48.85 -17.35 -27.27
N ARG A 706 48.15 -18.49 -27.38
CA ARG A 706 48.64 -19.87 -27.64
C ARG A 706 49.37 -20.73 -26.55
N SER A 707 48.61 -21.74 -26.11
CA SER A 707 48.82 -23.19 -26.37
C SER A 707 49.65 -24.09 -25.43
N ALA A 708 48.90 -24.92 -24.70
CA ALA A 708 48.78 -26.38 -24.91
C ALA A 708 49.59 -27.39 -24.06
N GLN A 709 49.00 -28.60 -24.07
CA GLN A 709 49.46 -29.92 -23.60
C GLN A 709 49.41 -30.17 -22.07
N SER A 710 48.77 -31.20 -21.49
CA SER A 710 47.95 -32.38 -21.88
C SER A 710 48.52 -33.63 -21.21
N ARG A 711 47.66 -34.44 -20.56
CA ARG A 711 47.76 -35.89 -20.28
C ARG A 711 46.63 -36.27 -19.30
N ASN A 712 46.08 -37.48 -19.29
CA ASN A 712 45.48 -38.30 -20.35
C ASN A 712 44.84 -39.54 -19.70
N TYR A 713 43.82 -40.13 -20.36
CA TYR A 713 43.40 -41.55 -20.24
C TYR A 713 42.74 -42.03 -18.92
N GLU A 714 41.71 -42.90 -18.93
CA GLU A 714 40.86 -43.41 -20.03
C GLU A 714 39.50 -43.92 -19.50
N GLU A 715 38.55 -43.98 -20.42
CA GLU A 715 37.17 -44.50 -20.36
C GLU A 715 37.01 -45.97 -19.91
N MET A 716 35.78 -46.32 -19.51
CA MET A 716 35.14 -47.57 -19.99
C MET A 716 33.60 -47.45 -19.94
N SER A 717 32.94 -48.07 -20.91
CA SER A 717 31.50 -48.02 -21.21
C SER A 717 30.70 -49.18 -20.60
N LEU A 718 29.36 -49.12 -20.64
CA LEU A 718 28.49 -50.01 -21.45
C LEU A 718 26.98 -49.86 -21.13
N ASP A 719 26.23 -49.63 -22.22
CA ASP A 719 24.91 -50.20 -22.60
C ASP A 719 23.57 -49.93 -21.86
N ASN A 720 22.52 -50.09 -22.66
CA ASN A 720 21.10 -49.76 -22.43
C ASN A 720 20.31 -50.94 -21.85
N GLU A 721 19.07 -50.70 -21.40
CA GLU A 721 17.87 -51.43 -21.89
C GLU A 721 16.54 -50.78 -21.42
N ASP A 722 15.47 -51.02 -22.18
CA ASP A 722 14.11 -50.46 -22.01
C ASP A 722 13.27 -51.19 -20.94
N MET A 723 12.08 -50.65 -20.59
CA MET A 723 10.78 -51.37 -20.51
C MET A 723 9.68 -50.59 -19.73
N ASP A 724 8.77 -49.99 -20.49
CA ASP A 724 7.29 -50.07 -20.46
C ASP A 724 6.38 -50.09 -19.18
N GLU A 725 5.26 -49.37 -19.38
CA GLU A 725 3.85 -49.71 -19.08
C GLU A 725 3.16 -49.52 -17.69
N HIS A 726 2.17 -48.60 -17.72
CA HIS A 726 0.72 -48.84 -17.50
C HIS A 726 -0.04 -48.45 -16.20
N THR A 727 -1.16 -47.74 -16.45
CA THR A 727 -2.50 -47.77 -15.77
C THR A 727 -2.68 -47.24 -14.34
N SER A 728 -3.88 -46.84 -13.88
CA SER A 728 -5.05 -46.12 -14.47
C SER A 728 -6.09 -45.81 -13.35
N ASN A 729 -7.15 -45.03 -13.67
CA ASN A 729 -8.45 -44.89 -12.96
C ASN A 729 -8.47 -44.10 -11.63
N GLU A 730 -9.09 -42.90 -11.53
CA GLU A 730 -10.53 -42.53 -11.64
C GLU A 730 -11.37 -42.65 -10.33
N TYR A 731 -12.36 -41.74 -10.23
CA TYR A 731 -13.49 -41.59 -9.28
C TYR A 731 -13.16 -41.11 -7.83
N SER A 732 -13.69 -39.98 -7.32
CA SER A 732 -15.10 -39.57 -7.05
C SER A 732 -15.72 -40.32 -5.84
N CYS A 733 -16.60 -39.79 -4.99
CA CYS A 733 -17.22 -38.45 -4.84
C CYS A 733 -18.03 -38.41 -3.51
N VAL A 734 -18.82 -37.33 -3.33
CA VAL A 734 -20.05 -37.24 -2.50
C VAL A 734 -19.90 -36.90 -1.01
N SER A 735 -20.92 -36.17 -0.58
CA SER A 735 -21.12 -35.43 0.67
C SER A 735 -21.82 -36.28 1.74
N GLN A 736 -21.88 -35.78 2.99
CA GLN A 736 -23.16 -35.27 3.53
C GLN A 736 -23.00 -34.59 4.90
N SER A 737 -23.93 -33.66 5.15
CA SER A 737 -24.12 -32.93 6.39
C SER A 737 -24.75 -33.77 7.50
N ARG A 738 -24.52 -33.40 8.77
CA ARG A 738 -25.61 -33.24 9.75
C ARG A 738 -25.19 -32.43 10.98
N SER A 739 -26.05 -31.50 11.34
CA SER A 739 -26.08 -30.79 12.62
C SER A 739 -26.60 -31.69 13.73
N TYR A 740 -26.27 -31.37 15.00
CA TYR A 740 -27.27 -31.38 16.06
C TYR A 740 -26.86 -30.43 17.20
N ASN A 741 -27.79 -29.58 17.64
CA ASN A 741 -27.67 -28.79 18.86
C ASN A 741 -27.99 -29.68 20.06
N GLN A 742 -27.37 -29.46 21.22
CA GLN A 742 -28.20 -29.21 22.42
C GLN A 742 -27.46 -28.56 23.60
N VAL A 743 -28.15 -27.56 24.12
CA VAL A 743 -27.92 -26.82 25.37
C VAL A 743 -27.98 -27.76 26.57
N HIS A 744 -27.16 -27.49 27.60
CA HIS A 744 -27.58 -27.71 28.98
C HIS A 744 -26.96 -26.66 29.91
N ASP A 745 -27.82 -25.79 30.45
CA ASP A 745 -27.53 -25.02 31.66
C ASP A 745 -27.32 -25.97 32.85
N TYR A 746 -26.57 -25.55 33.88
CA TYR A 746 -27.13 -25.40 35.23
C TYR A 746 -26.24 -24.57 36.18
N HIS A 747 -26.94 -23.86 37.05
CA HIS A 747 -26.55 -22.86 38.05
C HIS A 747 -25.41 -23.15 39.03
N ASN A 748 -24.84 -22.03 39.53
CA ASN A 748 -24.48 -21.68 40.92
C ASN A 748 -24.04 -22.80 41.89
N ASP A 749 -22.94 -22.56 42.61
CA ASP A 749 -23.12 -22.01 43.96
C ASP A 749 -21.90 -21.23 44.52
N MET A 750 -22.19 -20.28 45.41
CA MET A 750 -21.20 -19.52 46.17
C MET A 750 -20.63 -20.34 47.32
N SER A 751 -19.36 -20.12 47.67
CA SER A 751 -19.04 -19.78 49.08
C SER A 751 -17.70 -19.08 49.22
N THR A 752 -17.65 -18.16 50.18
CA THR A 752 -16.55 -17.26 50.49
C THR A 752 -15.55 -17.88 51.46
N THR A 753 -14.25 -17.66 51.23
CA THR A 753 -13.33 -17.31 52.32
C THR A 753 -12.26 -16.36 51.79
N SER A 754 -12.12 -15.22 52.48
CA SER A 754 -11.06 -14.25 52.26
C SER A 754 -9.75 -14.73 52.88
N ASP A 755 -8.63 -14.59 52.15
CA ASP A 755 -7.35 -14.34 52.79
C ASP A 755 -6.49 -13.41 51.93
N HIS A 756 -6.12 -12.26 52.49
CA HIS A 756 -5.25 -11.30 51.84
C HIS A 756 -3.79 -11.77 51.92
N ASN A 757 -3.11 -11.86 50.78
CA ASN A 757 -1.66 -11.73 50.76
C ASN A 757 -1.21 -10.96 49.51
N ASN A 758 -0.80 -9.71 49.71
CA ASN A 758 -0.20 -8.87 48.68
C ASN A 758 1.21 -9.40 48.33
N THR A 759 1.36 -9.99 47.15
CA THR A 759 2.66 -10.14 46.49
C THR A 759 2.74 -9.20 45.30
N THR A 760 3.40 -8.05 45.49
CA THR A 760 3.81 -7.16 44.41
C THR A 760 4.75 -7.87 43.45
N THR A 761 4.28 -8.13 42.23
CA THR A 761 5.12 -8.55 41.10
C THR A 761 5.96 -7.37 40.61
N SER A 762 7.28 -7.57 40.54
CA SER A 762 8.21 -6.59 39.97
C SER A 762 8.09 -6.56 38.45
N THR A 763 7.60 -5.45 37.89
CA THR A 763 7.51 -5.23 36.45
C THR A 763 8.86 -4.74 35.91
N HIS A 764 9.48 -5.47 34.98
CA HIS A 764 10.59 -4.95 34.19
C HIS A 764 10.13 -3.75 33.37
N THR A 765 10.92 -2.67 33.32
CA THR A 765 10.53 -1.43 32.66
C THR A 765 11.35 -1.18 31.39
N ILE A 766 10.65 -0.88 30.30
CA ILE A 766 11.23 -0.19 29.14
C ILE A 766 10.88 1.28 29.30
N THR A 767 11.87 2.17 29.18
CA THR A 767 11.67 3.62 29.27
C THR A 767 11.72 4.22 27.88
N LEU A 768 10.61 4.82 27.45
CA LEU A 768 10.44 5.46 26.15
C LEU A 768 10.72 6.96 26.22
N GLN A 769 11.33 7.52 25.17
CA GLN A 769 11.44 8.96 25.00
C GLN A 769 10.19 9.49 24.26
N ASN A 770 9.43 10.38 24.89
CA ASN A 770 8.26 10.99 24.26
C ASN A 770 8.69 12.09 23.29
N TRP A 771 8.19 12.03 22.05
CA TRP A 771 8.25 13.13 21.08
C TRP A 771 7.44 14.34 21.61
N ASP A 772 8.09 15.50 21.79
CA ASP A 772 7.39 16.74 22.15
C ASP A 772 7.84 17.95 21.31
N PRO A 773 7.14 18.24 20.20
CA PRO A 773 7.52 19.30 19.27
C PRO A 773 7.24 20.70 19.84
N LYS A 774 8.21 21.60 19.68
CA LYS A 774 8.18 23.00 20.15
C LYS A 774 7.72 23.96 19.05
N THR A 775 6.60 23.65 18.42
CA THR A 775 6.02 24.44 17.32
C THR A 775 4.95 25.40 17.83
N PRO A 776 4.74 26.57 17.18
CA PRO A 776 3.79 27.58 17.67
C PRO A 776 2.33 27.09 17.81
N TYR A 777 1.91 26.16 16.95
CA TYR A 777 0.58 25.56 17.03
C TYR A 777 0.45 24.57 18.20
N MET A 778 1.55 23.92 18.61
CA MET A 778 1.55 23.01 19.76
C MET A 778 1.52 23.76 21.09
N GLU A 779 2.18 24.92 21.19
CA GLU A 779 2.05 25.78 22.38
C GLU A 779 0.59 26.22 22.59
N LYS A 780 -0.08 26.64 21.51
CA LYS A 780 -1.52 26.98 21.53
C LYS A 780 -2.38 25.79 21.94
N ILE A 781 -2.25 24.61 21.33
CA ILE A 781 -3.14 23.49 21.65
C ILE A 781 -2.92 22.96 23.09
N LYS A 782 -1.67 22.96 23.58
CA LYS A 782 -1.32 22.58 24.97
C LYS A 782 -1.93 23.54 26.01
N SER A 783 -2.23 24.78 25.64
CA SER A 783 -2.93 25.75 26.51
C SER A 783 -4.44 25.52 26.65
N SER A 784 -5.02 24.60 25.88
CA SER A 784 -6.46 24.32 25.93
C SER A 784 -6.86 23.64 27.25
N SER A 785 -8.09 23.90 27.70
CA SER A 785 -8.62 23.36 28.96
C SER A 785 -9.58 22.18 28.79
N ASN A 786 -10.03 21.91 27.55
CA ASN A 786 -10.98 20.85 27.23
C ASN A 786 -10.94 20.48 25.73
N LEU A 787 -11.46 19.28 25.41
CA LEU A 787 -11.54 18.70 24.06
C LEU A 787 -12.07 19.67 22.99
N GLN A 788 -13.19 20.37 23.27
CA GLN A 788 -13.80 21.29 22.30
C GLN A 788 -12.87 22.46 21.98
N THR A 789 -12.24 23.06 23.00
CA THR A 789 -11.27 24.15 22.79
C THR A 789 -10.02 23.68 22.05
N ALA A 790 -9.51 22.48 22.33
CA ALA A 790 -8.37 21.90 21.61
C ALA A 790 -8.68 21.72 20.12
N TYR A 791 -9.85 21.17 19.79
CA TYR A 791 -10.26 20.92 18.41
C TYR A 791 -10.51 22.21 17.62
N GLN A 792 -11.09 23.25 18.26
CA GLN A 792 -11.24 24.56 17.63
C GLN A 792 -9.89 25.27 17.38
N ILE A 793 -8.92 25.13 18.29
CA ILE A 793 -7.55 25.62 18.04
C ILE A 793 -6.92 24.90 16.85
N TYR A 794 -7.05 23.57 16.76
CA TYR A 794 -6.61 22.79 15.60
C TYR A 794 -7.22 23.30 14.29
N LEU A 795 -8.55 23.47 14.22
CA LEU A 795 -9.23 23.93 13.00
C LEU A 795 -8.77 25.33 12.54
N ASN A 796 -8.46 26.22 13.49
CA ASN A 796 -7.93 27.56 13.20
C ASN A 796 -6.49 27.49 12.66
N GLU A 797 -5.59 26.78 13.35
CA GLU A 797 -4.19 26.66 12.91
C GLU A 797 -4.06 25.91 11.57
N ARG A 798 -4.98 24.97 11.29
CA ARG A 798 -5.02 24.21 10.03
C ARG A 798 -5.05 25.10 8.79
N GLN A 799 -5.62 26.31 8.88
CA GLN A 799 -5.62 27.25 7.74
C GLN A 799 -4.20 27.64 7.30
N SER A 800 -3.25 27.73 8.25
CA SER A 800 -1.85 28.08 7.99
C SER A 800 -0.96 26.86 7.71
N TYR A 801 -1.31 25.69 8.26
CA TYR A 801 -0.48 24.49 8.20
C TYR A 801 -1.09 23.32 7.39
N SER A 802 -2.16 23.56 6.63
CA SER A 802 -2.96 22.55 5.91
C SER A 802 -2.17 21.59 5.02
N LYS A 803 -1.03 22.03 4.48
CA LYS A 803 -0.14 21.25 3.60
C LYS A 803 1.02 20.56 4.32
N SER A 804 1.13 20.68 5.63
CA SER A 804 2.21 20.07 6.42
C SER A 804 1.72 18.75 7.04
N PRO A 805 2.25 17.58 6.63
CA PRO A 805 1.91 16.31 7.30
C PRO A 805 2.22 16.36 8.80
N SER A 806 3.31 17.04 9.18
CA SER A 806 3.78 17.18 10.57
C SER A 806 2.73 17.77 11.50
N PHE A 807 2.03 18.81 11.04
CA PHE A 807 0.97 19.47 11.81
C PHE A 807 -0.14 18.49 12.22
N TYR A 808 -0.54 17.58 11.33
CA TYR A 808 -1.55 16.57 11.64
C TYR A 808 -1.02 15.47 12.56
N PHE A 809 0.22 14.98 12.36
CA PHE A 809 0.82 13.96 13.23
C PHE A 809 1.03 14.45 14.67
N ASP A 810 1.55 15.67 14.83
CA ASP A 810 1.85 16.25 16.15
C ASP A 810 0.55 16.49 16.94
N ILE A 811 -0.49 17.02 16.28
CA ILE A 811 -1.79 17.26 16.91
C ILE A 811 -2.53 15.94 17.17
N ALA A 812 -2.55 14.99 16.23
CA ALA A 812 -3.14 13.68 16.49
C ALA A 812 -2.49 12.99 17.70
N SER A 813 -1.16 13.06 17.81
CA SER A 813 -0.40 12.53 18.95
C SER A 813 -0.77 13.24 20.27
N TYR A 814 -1.03 14.55 20.26
CA TYR A 814 -1.61 15.24 21.41
C TYR A 814 -2.98 14.67 21.80
N PHE A 815 -3.92 14.49 20.87
CA PHE A 815 -5.23 13.91 21.18
C PHE A 815 -5.12 12.47 21.74
N PHE A 816 -4.24 11.62 21.20
CA PHE A 816 -4.01 10.27 21.74
C PHE A 816 -3.34 10.25 23.12
N SER A 817 -2.45 11.22 23.42
CA SER A 817 -1.84 11.33 24.75
C SER A 817 -2.85 11.76 25.81
N GLN A 818 -3.76 12.69 25.48
CA GLN A 818 -4.88 13.07 26.37
C GLN A 818 -5.85 11.90 26.60
N ALA A 819 -6.15 11.08 25.59
CA ALA A 819 -6.95 9.87 25.80
C ALA A 819 -6.28 8.88 26.77
N SER A 820 -4.95 8.75 26.69
CA SER A 820 -4.15 7.84 27.52
C SER A 820 -3.92 8.34 28.95
N SER A 821 -4.02 9.66 29.19
CA SER A 821 -3.98 10.22 30.56
C SER A 821 -5.30 10.03 31.32
N LEU A 822 -6.42 9.94 30.60
CA LEU A 822 -7.76 9.72 31.16
C LEU A 822 -8.06 8.26 31.53
N ILE A 823 -7.35 7.29 30.91
CA ILE A 823 -7.41 5.86 31.23
C ILE A 823 -6.00 5.28 31.17
N PRO A 824 -5.37 4.91 32.31
CA PRO A 824 -4.09 4.21 32.32
C PRO A 824 -4.21 2.89 31.52
N GLN A 825 -3.21 2.62 30.67
CA GLN A 825 -3.23 1.48 29.76
C GLN A 825 -3.37 0.15 30.55
N PRO A 826 -4.31 -0.73 30.18
CA PRO A 826 -4.36 -2.08 30.70
C PRO A 826 -3.30 -2.97 29.99
N SER A 827 -3.19 -4.23 30.38
CA SER A 827 -2.09 -5.11 29.93
C SER A 827 -2.13 -5.41 28.42
N LEU A 828 -1.05 -5.98 27.87
CA LEU A 828 -1.00 -6.44 26.46
C LEU A 828 -2.19 -7.35 26.08
N ILE A 829 -2.68 -8.15 27.05
CA ILE A 829 -3.83 -9.06 26.88
C ILE A 829 -5.17 -8.28 26.83
N ASP A 830 -5.26 -7.15 27.53
CA ASP A 830 -6.47 -6.30 27.55
C ASP A 830 -6.58 -5.41 26.32
N LYS A 831 -5.44 -4.94 25.77
CA LYS A 831 -5.39 -4.23 24.48
C LYS A 831 -6.06 -5.07 23.38
N PHE A 832 -5.81 -6.38 23.36
CA PHE A 832 -6.34 -7.30 22.36
C PHE A 832 -7.88 -7.39 22.38
N ASN A 833 -8.48 -7.44 23.58
CA ASN A 833 -9.93 -7.59 23.74
C ASN A 833 -10.69 -6.26 23.60
N GLN A 834 -10.08 -5.12 23.91
CA GLN A 834 -10.75 -3.83 23.71
C GLN A 834 -10.92 -3.46 22.23
N TYR A 835 -9.94 -3.73 21.36
CA TYR A 835 -9.98 -3.18 19.99
C TYR A 835 -10.82 -3.95 18.96
N HIS A 836 -11.25 -5.18 19.27
CA HIS A 836 -12.30 -5.88 18.51
C HIS A 836 -13.61 -5.06 18.44
N SER A 837 -13.79 -4.15 19.40
CA SER A 837 -14.95 -3.29 19.46
C SER A 837 -14.89 -2.08 18.52
N ILE A 838 -13.76 -1.64 17.96
CA ILE A 838 -13.74 -0.37 17.18
C ILE A 838 -14.45 -0.49 15.82
N SER A 839 -14.33 -1.63 15.11
CA SER A 839 -15.15 -1.87 13.91
C SER A 839 -16.62 -2.12 14.24
N ILE A 840 -16.93 -2.54 15.47
CA ILE A 840 -18.28 -2.79 15.96
C ILE A 840 -18.89 -1.52 16.59
N PHE A 841 -18.10 -0.56 17.08
CA PHE A 841 -18.54 0.59 17.90
C PHE A 841 -19.36 1.59 17.10
N GLY A 842 -19.07 1.74 15.80
CA GLY A 842 -19.92 2.50 14.88
C GLY A 842 -21.33 1.93 14.75
N ILE A 843 -21.55 0.66 15.13
CA ILE A 843 -22.88 0.01 15.17
C ILE A 843 -23.38 -0.20 16.60
N GLN A 844 -22.50 -0.46 17.58
CA GLN A 844 -22.85 -0.68 18.99
C GLN A 844 -23.23 0.60 19.75
N LEU A 845 -22.90 1.79 19.24
CA LEU A 845 -23.45 3.05 19.76
C LEU A 845 -24.97 3.16 19.53
N PHE A 846 -25.51 2.56 18.45
CA PHE A 846 -26.95 2.58 18.16
C PHE A 846 -27.81 1.81 19.18
N SER A 847 -27.25 0.90 20.00
CA SER A 847 -28.05 0.01 20.87
C SER A 847 -27.99 0.32 22.38
N LYS A 848 -27.17 1.27 22.83
CA LYS A 848 -27.06 1.64 24.26
C LYS A 848 -27.38 3.11 24.56
N LYS A 849 -28.64 3.49 24.33
CA LYS A 849 -29.28 4.67 24.92
C LYS A 849 -30.28 4.33 26.05
N THR A 850 -30.05 3.23 26.76
CA THR A 850 -30.84 2.81 27.93
C THR A 850 -29.96 2.26 29.06
N ASP A 851 -28.96 3.03 29.51
CA ASP A 851 -28.28 2.82 30.79
C ASP A 851 -27.68 4.16 31.28
N SER A 852 -28.38 4.84 32.18
CA SER A 852 -28.03 6.20 32.66
C SER A 852 -26.93 6.23 33.73
N ASN A 853 -26.00 5.26 33.70
CA ASN A 853 -24.92 5.09 34.69
C ASN A 853 -23.62 4.52 34.06
N SER A 854 -23.08 5.18 33.03
CA SER A 854 -21.71 4.92 32.55
C SER A 854 -20.79 6.11 32.85
N ASN A 855 -19.55 5.84 33.26
CA ASN A 855 -18.62 6.85 33.77
C ASN A 855 -18.22 7.89 32.71
N ASN A 856 -18.39 9.18 33.01
CA ASN A 856 -18.06 10.29 32.11
C ASN A 856 -16.60 10.28 31.60
N SER A 857 -15.65 9.72 32.37
CA SER A 857 -14.23 9.69 31.99
C SER A 857 -13.94 8.80 30.76
N SER A 858 -14.59 7.64 30.64
CA SER A 858 -14.36 6.73 29.52
C SER A 858 -15.02 7.21 28.22
N SER A 859 -16.17 7.89 28.34
CA SER A 859 -16.81 8.57 27.20
C SER A 859 -15.88 9.66 26.62
N ASN A 860 -15.30 10.51 27.48
CA ASN A 860 -14.40 11.58 27.07
C ASN A 860 -13.12 11.03 26.42
N ALA A 861 -12.50 9.99 27.01
CA ALA A 861 -11.30 9.37 26.46
C ALA A 861 -11.53 8.79 25.05
N ASN A 862 -12.71 8.23 24.78
CA ASN A 862 -13.08 7.75 23.45
C ASN A 862 -13.26 8.90 22.44
N GLN A 863 -13.81 10.05 22.84
CA GLN A 863 -13.89 11.24 21.98
C GLN A 863 -12.51 11.77 21.58
N TYR A 864 -11.55 11.79 22.52
CA TYR A 864 -10.15 12.12 22.20
C TYR A 864 -9.55 11.14 21.18
N LYS A 865 -9.79 9.83 21.30
CA LYS A 865 -9.33 8.83 20.29
C LYS A 865 -9.97 9.05 18.91
N ILE A 866 -11.27 9.32 18.86
CA ILE A 866 -12.00 9.56 17.60
C ILE A 866 -11.47 10.81 16.88
N LEU A 867 -11.26 11.92 17.61
CA LEU A 867 -10.68 13.12 17.03
C LEU A 867 -9.22 12.94 16.63
N GLY A 868 -8.40 12.27 17.45
CA GLY A 868 -7.01 11.96 17.10
C GLY A 868 -6.90 11.14 15.81
N LEU A 869 -7.77 10.13 15.64
CA LEU A 869 -7.83 9.33 14.42
C LEU A 869 -8.33 10.14 13.22
N ARG A 870 -9.39 10.95 13.38
CA ARG A 870 -9.87 11.85 12.33
C ARG A 870 -8.73 12.76 11.85
N ILE A 871 -8.04 13.44 12.78
CA ILE A 871 -6.94 14.35 12.48
C ILE A 871 -5.79 13.63 11.78
N LEU A 872 -5.38 12.46 12.25
CA LEU A 872 -4.35 11.61 11.65
C LEU A 872 -4.67 11.26 10.19
N THR A 873 -5.92 10.86 9.91
CA THR A 873 -6.31 10.40 8.57
C THR A 873 -6.32 11.49 7.49
N ASN A 874 -6.32 12.78 7.85
CA ASN A 874 -6.13 13.86 6.88
C ASN A 874 -4.82 13.73 6.08
N VAL A 875 -3.79 13.08 6.65
CA VAL A 875 -2.51 12.88 5.96
C VAL A 875 -2.69 12.11 4.64
N LEU A 876 -3.70 11.25 4.56
CA LEU A 876 -4.07 10.47 3.37
C LEU A 876 -4.72 11.33 2.26
N GLU A 877 -5.16 12.55 2.60
CA GLU A 877 -5.81 13.52 1.70
C GLU A 877 -4.83 14.61 1.20
N LEU A 878 -3.58 14.62 1.67
CA LEU A 878 -2.59 15.66 1.34
C LEU A 878 -1.92 15.45 -0.02
N GLU A 879 -1.61 14.18 -0.33
CA GLU A 879 -1.07 13.75 -1.60
C GLU A 879 -1.50 12.30 -1.85
N LEU A 880 -2.41 12.11 -2.81
CA LEU A 880 -2.95 10.80 -3.17
C LEU A 880 -1.85 9.89 -3.72
N GLU A 881 -1.95 8.59 -3.43
CA GLU A 881 -0.94 7.56 -3.71
C GLU A 881 0.48 7.81 -3.14
N SER A 882 0.69 8.76 -2.22
CA SER A 882 2.03 9.05 -1.67
C SER A 882 2.53 7.94 -0.71
N PRO A 883 3.48 7.06 -1.10
CA PRO A 883 3.77 5.85 -0.33
C PRO A 883 4.44 6.14 1.01
N GLN A 884 5.21 7.24 1.07
CA GLN A 884 5.77 7.74 2.32
C GLN A 884 4.66 8.09 3.31
N LEU A 885 3.71 8.94 2.93
CA LEU A 885 2.61 9.38 3.81
C LEU A 885 1.75 8.21 4.28
N LEU A 886 1.41 7.30 3.35
CA LEU A 886 0.72 6.05 3.65
C LEU A 886 1.47 5.22 4.70
N ARG A 887 2.78 5.01 4.51
CA ARG A 887 3.64 4.24 5.43
C ARG A 887 3.72 4.90 6.82
N THR A 888 3.88 6.22 6.90
CA THR A 888 3.88 6.95 8.17
C THR A 888 2.55 6.81 8.92
N VAL A 889 1.41 6.92 8.21
CA VAL A 889 0.07 6.69 8.79
C VAL A 889 -0.08 5.24 9.24
N ALA A 890 0.33 4.26 8.42
CA ALA A 890 0.25 2.83 8.76
C ALA A 890 1.06 2.49 10.02
N TYR A 891 2.30 2.96 10.13
CA TYR A 891 3.13 2.78 11.33
C TYR A 891 2.46 3.37 12.57
N LYS A 892 1.83 4.56 12.46
CA LYS A 892 1.10 5.14 13.59
C LYS A 892 -0.17 4.36 13.95
N LEU A 893 -0.88 3.82 12.98
CA LEU A 893 -2.04 2.93 13.21
C LEU A 893 -1.61 1.62 13.90
N VAL A 894 -0.45 1.06 13.56
CA VAL A 894 0.13 -0.13 14.22
C VAL A 894 0.49 0.16 15.68
N GLU A 895 1.18 1.27 15.96
CA GLU A 895 1.49 1.70 17.34
C GLU A 895 0.23 1.84 18.20
N LEU A 896 -0.85 2.35 17.61
CA LEU A 896 -2.15 2.54 18.27
C LEU A 896 -2.98 1.24 18.39
N GLY A 897 -2.54 0.12 17.80
CA GLY A 897 -3.27 -1.16 17.77
C GLY A 897 -4.48 -1.18 16.83
N LEU A 898 -4.57 -0.24 15.88
CA LEU A 898 -5.68 -0.11 14.92
C LEU A 898 -5.46 -0.98 13.68
N PHE A 899 -5.20 -2.27 13.90
CA PHE A 899 -4.68 -3.20 12.89
C PHE A 899 -5.56 -3.35 11.63
N ASN A 900 -6.89 -3.32 11.74
CA ASN A 900 -7.80 -3.35 10.59
C ASN A 900 -7.59 -2.16 9.64
N LEU A 901 -7.34 -0.97 10.17
CA LEU A 901 -7.08 0.22 9.35
C LEU A 901 -5.66 0.19 8.79
N ALA A 902 -4.68 -0.24 9.59
CA ALA A 902 -3.30 -0.42 9.14
C ALA A 902 -3.22 -1.43 7.98
N GLU A 903 -3.98 -2.53 8.02
CA GLU A 903 -3.99 -3.55 6.96
C GLU A 903 -4.42 -2.97 5.62
N ASN A 904 -5.51 -2.20 5.61
CA ASN A 904 -6.00 -1.56 4.38
C ASN A 904 -4.93 -0.63 3.77
N VAL A 905 -4.27 0.17 4.62
CA VAL A 905 -3.20 1.08 4.18
C VAL A 905 -1.98 0.30 3.67
N PHE A 906 -1.53 -0.76 4.35
CA PHE A 906 -0.41 -1.57 3.87
C PHE A 906 -0.72 -2.35 2.59
N ARG A 907 -1.95 -2.85 2.40
CA ARG A 907 -2.38 -3.47 1.14
C ARG A 907 -2.30 -2.46 -0.01
N HIS A 908 -2.73 -1.22 0.23
CA HIS A 908 -2.59 -0.14 -0.74
C HIS A 908 -1.10 0.18 -1.03
N ILE A 909 -0.23 0.22 -0.01
CA ILE A 909 1.23 0.39 -0.21
C ILE A 909 1.82 -0.76 -1.04
N VAL A 910 1.47 -2.03 -0.76
CA VAL A 910 1.92 -3.20 -1.54
C VAL A 910 1.51 -3.11 -3.00
N ASN A 911 0.31 -2.60 -3.30
CA ASN A 911 -0.16 -2.39 -4.66
C ASN A 911 0.57 -1.22 -5.36
N LEU A 912 0.94 -0.16 -4.64
CA LEU A 912 1.68 0.99 -5.18
C LEU A 912 3.20 0.75 -5.32
N ARG A 913 3.75 -0.14 -4.49
CA ARG A 913 5.18 -0.40 -4.29
C ARG A 913 5.45 -1.90 -4.17
N SER A 914 5.07 -2.62 -5.22
CA SER A 914 5.31 -4.06 -5.42
C SER A 914 6.79 -4.41 -5.67
N ASP A 915 7.63 -3.39 -5.84
CA ASP A 915 9.08 -3.41 -6.03
C ASP A 915 9.86 -3.24 -4.72
N GLU A 916 9.19 -2.83 -3.65
CA GLU A 916 9.77 -2.64 -2.33
C GLU A 916 9.55 -3.89 -1.47
N PRO A 917 10.58 -4.67 -1.10
CA PRO A 917 10.42 -5.83 -0.21
C PRO A 917 9.83 -5.42 1.15
N GLN A 918 10.11 -4.20 1.60
CA GLN A 918 9.62 -3.64 2.85
C GLN A 918 8.08 -3.59 2.89
N SER A 919 7.40 -3.28 1.77
CA SER A 919 5.93 -3.23 1.70
C SER A 919 5.28 -4.59 2.03
N TYR A 920 5.82 -5.68 1.46
CA TYR A 920 5.34 -7.04 1.73
C TYR A 920 5.69 -7.48 3.15
N ARG A 921 6.88 -7.13 3.64
CA ARG A 921 7.34 -7.45 4.99
C ARG A 921 6.46 -6.80 6.06
N ASP A 922 6.13 -5.51 5.90
CA ASP A 922 5.28 -4.78 6.84
C ASP A 922 3.87 -5.36 6.90
N LEU A 923 3.29 -5.70 5.73
CA LEU A 923 2.00 -6.40 5.68
C LEU A 923 2.09 -7.79 6.33
N ALA A 924 3.13 -8.59 6.03
CA ALA A 924 3.29 -9.92 6.61
C ALA A 924 3.38 -9.88 8.14
N LEU A 925 4.19 -8.96 8.69
CA LEU A 925 4.33 -8.75 10.14
C LEU A 925 3.01 -8.32 10.77
N LEU A 926 2.30 -7.34 10.19
CA LEU A 926 0.99 -6.92 10.68
C LEU A 926 -0.02 -8.09 10.69
N LEU A 927 -0.09 -8.85 9.60
CA LEU A 927 -1.03 -9.97 9.49
C LEU A 927 -0.69 -11.09 10.48
N GLN A 928 0.59 -11.28 10.82
CA GLN A 928 1.03 -12.17 11.89
C GLN A 928 0.57 -11.66 13.27
N GLU A 929 0.81 -10.38 13.60
CA GLU A 929 0.46 -9.79 14.91
C GLU A 929 -1.05 -9.80 15.17
N PHE A 930 -1.85 -9.59 14.12
CA PHE A 930 -3.30 -9.43 14.22
C PHE A 930 -4.08 -10.75 14.04
N ASN A 931 -3.42 -11.91 14.05
CA ASN A 931 -4.08 -13.19 13.70
C ASN A 931 -4.94 -13.77 14.84
N ILE A 932 -6.11 -13.17 15.10
CA ILE A 932 -6.98 -13.54 16.23
C ILE A 932 -7.65 -14.92 16.05
N GLN A 933 -7.95 -15.37 14.82
CA GLN A 933 -8.60 -16.68 14.67
C GLN A 933 -8.61 -17.38 13.29
N ASN A 934 -8.48 -16.70 12.15
CA ASN A 934 -8.61 -17.34 10.82
C ASN A 934 -8.10 -16.50 9.63
N LYS A 935 -7.00 -15.74 9.77
CA LYS A 935 -6.36 -15.16 8.57
C LYS A 935 -5.65 -16.25 7.76
N ASN A 936 -5.60 -16.08 6.44
CA ASN A 936 -5.06 -17.09 5.54
C ASN A 936 -3.55 -17.25 5.77
N ILE A 937 -3.15 -18.25 6.55
CA ILE A 937 -1.74 -18.56 6.87
C ILE A 937 -0.90 -18.69 5.58
N THR A 938 -1.51 -19.16 4.49
CA THR A 938 -0.92 -19.19 3.15
C THR A 938 -0.50 -17.81 2.66
N GLU A 939 -1.34 -16.79 2.81
CA GLU A 939 -1.05 -15.40 2.40
C GLU A 939 0.15 -14.84 3.16
N ILE A 940 0.19 -15.00 4.48
CA ILE A 940 1.33 -14.54 5.31
C ILE A 940 2.62 -15.25 4.88
N SER A 941 2.54 -16.57 4.66
CA SER A 941 3.63 -17.38 4.09
C SER A 941 4.11 -16.82 2.75
N ASP A 942 3.19 -16.49 1.84
CA ASP A 942 3.50 -16.11 0.47
C ASP A 942 4.03 -14.66 0.39
N LEU A 943 3.60 -13.76 1.29
CA LEU A 943 4.22 -12.45 1.49
C LEU A 943 5.68 -12.59 1.97
N PHE A 944 5.95 -13.43 2.99
CA PHE A 944 7.32 -13.69 3.45
C PHE A 944 8.18 -14.33 2.36
N LYS A 945 7.67 -15.34 1.63
CA LYS A 945 8.35 -15.94 0.47
C LYS A 945 8.63 -14.94 -0.64
N LYS A 946 7.70 -14.01 -0.92
CA LYS A 946 7.89 -12.94 -1.90
C LYS A 946 9.09 -12.09 -1.51
N VAL A 947 9.24 -11.69 -0.25
CA VAL A 947 10.44 -10.96 0.24
C VAL A 947 11.71 -11.79 0.14
N ILE A 948 11.70 -13.05 0.59
CA ILE A 948 12.92 -13.87 0.64
C ILE A 948 13.40 -14.25 -0.78
N PHE A 949 12.48 -14.53 -1.72
CA PHE A 949 12.84 -15.07 -3.03
C PHE A 949 12.68 -14.08 -4.20
N GLY A 950 11.79 -13.09 -4.11
CA GLY A 950 11.51 -12.11 -5.17
C GLY A 950 12.72 -11.25 -5.56
N GLU A 951 12.84 -10.88 -6.83
CA GLU A 951 13.97 -10.08 -7.31
C GLU A 951 13.82 -8.61 -6.88
N TRP A 952 14.84 -8.09 -6.19
CA TRP A 952 14.86 -6.73 -5.63
C TRP A 952 16.07 -5.98 -6.16
N ASP A 953 16.00 -4.65 -6.16
CA ASP A 953 17.18 -3.82 -6.41
C ASP A 953 18.23 -4.02 -5.29
N ASN A 954 19.52 -3.97 -5.65
CA ASN A 954 20.65 -4.18 -4.73
C ASN A 954 20.64 -3.24 -3.51
N ARG A 955 19.92 -2.12 -3.57
CA ARG A 955 19.68 -1.21 -2.43
C ARG A 955 18.96 -1.87 -1.24
N PHE A 956 18.26 -2.99 -1.46
CA PHE A 956 17.58 -3.77 -0.43
C PHE A 956 18.31 -5.07 -0.04
N ALA A 957 19.51 -5.32 -0.57
CA ALA A 957 20.22 -6.58 -0.35
C ALA A 957 20.42 -6.90 1.14
N GLU A 958 20.24 -8.18 1.49
CA GLU A 958 20.30 -8.76 2.86
C GLU A 958 19.02 -8.61 3.69
N ILE A 959 17.98 -7.90 3.22
CA ILE A 959 16.65 -7.93 3.84
C ILE A 959 16.06 -9.34 3.92
N GLU A 960 16.47 -10.22 3.02
CA GLU A 960 16.08 -11.63 3.00
C GLU A 960 16.48 -12.35 4.30
N VAL A 961 17.59 -11.97 4.95
CA VAL A 961 18.09 -12.63 6.17
C VAL A 961 17.25 -12.26 7.39
N THR A 962 16.96 -10.97 7.55
CA THR A 962 16.07 -10.44 8.61
C THR A 962 14.67 -11.05 8.45
N THR A 963 14.16 -11.07 7.22
CA THR A 963 12.84 -11.61 6.91
C THR A 963 12.77 -13.13 7.06
N LEU A 964 13.86 -13.85 6.77
CA LEU A 964 13.94 -15.30 7.00
C LEU A 964 13.95 -15.65 8.49
N HIS A 965 14.52 -14.80 9.36
CA HIS A 965 14.42 -14.96 10.82
C HIS A 965 12.96 -14.80 11.29
N GLU A 966 12.24 -13.82 10.73
CA GLU A 966 10.82 -13.56 11.02
C GLU A 966 9.91 -14.68 10.52
N PHE A 967 10.12 -15.14 9.27
CA PHE A 967 9.40 -16.27 8.69
C PHE A 967 9.65 -17.57 9.46
N ASN A 968 10.85 -17.80 9.98
CA ASN A 968 11.15 -18.96 10.84
C ASN A 968 10.44 -18.90 12.19
N TRP A 969 10.23 -17.70 12.76
CA TRP A 969 9.36 -17.53 13.94
C TRP A 969 7.91 -17.83 13.60
N PHE A 970 7.38 -17.29 12.49
CA PHE A 970 6.03 -17.58 12.00
C PHE A 970 5.78 -19.09 11.78
N LEU A 971 6.72 -19.82 11.16
CA LEU A 971 6.63 -21.27 10.98
C LEU A 971 6.63 -22.06 12.30
N PHE A 972 7.31 -21.55 13.33
CA PHE A 972 7.33 -22.13 14.67
C PHE A 972 6.01 -21.88 15.42
N GLU A 973 5.54 -20.62 15.41
CA GLU A 973 4.34 -20.15 16.11
C GLU A 973 3.07 -20.90 15.67
N PHE A 974 2.86 -21.08 14.36
CA PHE A 974 1.63 -21.68 13.83
C PHE A 974 1.68 -23.20 13.66
N HIS A 975 2.72 -23.90 14.15
CA HIS A 975 2.86 -25.37 14.14
C HIS A 975 2.69 -26.07 12.76
N GLN A 976 2.75 -25.34 11.64
CA GLN A 976 2.34 -25.81 10.30
C GLN A 976 3.47 -26.37 9.43
N GLN A 977 4.50 -26.96 10.05
CA GLN A 977 5.65 -27.52 9.32
C GLN A 977 5.25 -28.62 8.33
N GLN A 978 4.20 -29.42 8.56
CA GLN A 978 3.88 -30.56 7.68
C GLN A 978 3.08 -30.24 6.41
N LYS A 979 2.52 -29.02 6.26
CA LYS A 979 1.81 -28.61 5.03
C LYS A 979 2.46 -27.46 4.27
N ILE A 980 3.24 -26.61 4.94
CA ILE A 980 3.83 -25.41 4.32
C ILE A 980 5.31 -25.63 3.94
N SER A 981 6.06 -26.46 4.68
CA SER A 981 7.52 -26.62 4.47
C SER A 981 7.92 -27.30 3.16
N ASN A 982 7.06 -28.15 2.58
CA ASN A 982 7.31 -28.90 1.33
C ASN A 982 7.59 -28.01 0.08
N SER A 983 7.63 -26.68 0.24
CA SER A 983 7.85 -25.69 -0.82
C SER A 983 9.15 -24.88 -0.68
N ILE A 984 9.96 -25.11 0.36
CA ILE A 984 11.18 -24.33 0.68
C ILE A 984 12.34 -25.29 1.00
N ASP A 985 13.57 -24.90 0.65
CA ASP A 985 14.78 -25.64 1.04
C ASP A 985 14.89 -25.72 2.58
N ASN A 986 14.93 -26.96 3.10
CA ASN A 986 15.08 -27.24 4.53
C ASN A 986 16.30 -26.57 5.17
N HIS A 987 17.36 -26.26 4.42
CA HIS A 987 18.54 -25.54 4.92
C HIS A 987 18.23 -24.09 5.36
N LEU A 988 17.13 -23.50 4.89
CA LEU A 988 16.66 -22.17 5.30
C LEU A 988 15.75 -22.22 6.54
N ILE A 989 15.29 -23.41 6.95
CA ILE A 989 14.35 -23.57 8.06
C ILE A 989 15.12 -23.83 9.36
N ARG A 990 15.30 -22.79 10.18
CA ARG A 990 15.88 -22.89 11.53
C ARG A 990 15.33 -21.80 12.46
N HIS A 991 14.77 -22.22 13.59
CA HIS A 991 14.30 -21.31 14.63
C HIS A 991 15.47 -20.80 15.51
N LEU A 992 15.61 -19.48 15.65
CA LEU A 992 16.72 -18.81 16.35
C LEU A 992 16.20 -17.84 17.44
N PRO A 993 15.76 -18.33 18.61
CA PRO A 993 15.27 -17.49 19.70
C PRO A 993 16.39 -16.68 20.39
N VAL A 994 16.15 -15.41 20.70
CA VAL A 994 17.13 -14.50 21.31
C VAL A 994 16.53 -13.69 22.47
N ASP A 995 17.36 -13.29 23.44
CA ASP A 995 16.87 -12.55 24.62
C ASP A 995 16.50 -11.09 24.32
N LEU A 996 17.18 -10.45 23.38
CA LEU A 996 16.85 -9.10 22.89
C LEU A 996 17.05 -9.03 21.37
N ARG A 997 16.00 -8.55 20.68
CA ARG A 997 16.01 -8.19 19.26
C ARG A 997 15.45 -6.78 19.11
N ILE A 998 16.13 -5.92 18.37
CA ILE A 998 15.70 -4.57 18.04
C ILE A 998 15.72 -4.45 16.52
N VAL A 999 14.62 -3.98 15.92
CA VAL A 999 14.51 -3.76 14.48
C VAL A 999 14.01 -2.35 14.22
N MET A 1000 14.76 -1.58 13.44
CA MET A 1000 14.42 -0.22 13.04
C MET A 1000 14.13 -0.16 11.54
N VAL A 1001 13.01 0.45 11.17
CA VAL A 1001 12.60 0.76 9.79
C VAL A 1001 12.18 2.22 9.70
N TRP A 1002 12.09 2.78 8.49
CA TRP A 1002 11.66 4.17 8.30
C TRP A 1002 10.74 4.37 7.09
N ASP A 1003 10.16 5.57 6.98
CA ASP A 1003 9.18 5.94 5.96
C ASP A 1003 9.78 6.49 4.65
N THR A 1004 10.96 7.11 4.70
CA THR A 1004 11.63 7.74 3.54
C THR A 1004 12.53 6.78 2.77
N ASP A 1005 12.54 6.88 1.45
CA ASP A 1005 13.52 6.18 0.61
C ASP A 1005 14.88 6.91 0.61
N ASP A 1006 15.94 6.26 0.12
CA ASP A 1006 17.25 6.88 -0.17
C ASP A 1006 17.83 7.70 0.99
N THR A 1007 17.59 7.20 2.21
CA THR A 1007 17.90 7.86 3.48
C THR A 1007 18.86 7.01 4.31
N ASP A 1008 19.81 7.68 4.97
CA ASP A 1008 20.83 7.08 5.82
C ASP A 1008 20.46 7.25 7.31
N VAL A 1009 20.06 6.14 7.95
CA VAL A 1009 19.66 6.06 9.36
C VAL A 1009 20.33 4.87 10.07
N ASP A 1010 21.43 5.12 10.79
CA ASP A 1010 22.12 4.09 11.58
C ASP A 1010 21.35 3.74 12.86
N LEU A 1011 21.21 2.44 13.14
CA LEU A 1011 20.88 1.92 14.47
C LEU A 1011 22.13 1.81 15.34
N HIS A 1012 22.08 2.41 16.52
CA HIS A 1012 23.13 2.36 17.54
C HIS A 1012 22.60 1.72 18.83
N VAL A 1013 23.26 0.67 19.32
CA VAL A 1013 22.91 0.03 20.59
C VAL A 1013 24.11 0.07 21.54
N ILE A 1014 24.00 0.85 22.62
CA ILE A 1014 24.98 0.80 23.72
C ILE A 1014 24.59 -0.33 24.67
N GLU A 1015 25.50 -1.26 24.88
CA GLU A 1015 25.33 -2.41 25.77
C GLU A 1015 25.68 -2.07 27.23
N PRO A 1016 25.28 -2.89 28.23
CA PRO A 1016 25.62 -2.68 29.64
C PRO A 1016 27.13 -2.61 29.93
N THR A 1017 27.96 -3.20 29.08
CA THR A 1017 29.44 -3.10 29.09
C THR A 1017 29.94 -1.68 28.79
N GLY A 1018 29.13 -0.82 28.17
CA GLY A 1018 29.54 0.44 27.57
C GLY A 1018 30.17 0.28 26.18
N GLU A 1019 30.13 -0.93 25.61
CA GLU A 1019 30.45 -1.18 24.21
C GLU A 1019 29.25 -0.74 23.34
N GLU A 1020 29.53 -0.16 22.17
CA GLU A 1020 28.51 0.37 21.26
C GLU A 1020 28.52 -0.44 19.96
N CYS A 1021 27.40 -1.08 19.64
CA CYS A 1021 27.18 -1.82 18.41
C CYS A 1021 26.47 -0.94 17.38
N TYR A 1022 27.04 -0.84 16.17
CA TYR A 1022 26.57 -0.03 15.05
C TYR A 1022 27.26 -0.52 13.76
N TYR A 1023 26.90 0.02 12.59
CA TYR A 1023 27.31 -0.49 11.27
C TYR A 1023 28.81 -0.79 11.08
N SER A 1024 29.72 -0.02 11.71
CA SER A 1024 31.17 -0.25 11.61
C SER A 1024 31.76 -1.10 12.74
N HIS A 1025 31.00 -1.37 13.81
CA HIS A 1025 31.35 -2.31 14.89
C HIS A 1025 30.26 -3.37 15.06
N LYS A 1026 30.17 -4.25 14.06
CA LYS A 1026 29.02 -5.17 13.87
C LYS A 1026 28.91 -6.33 14.86
N ASN A 1027 29.92 -6.58 15.70
CA ASN A 1027 29.94 -7.70 16.65
C ASN A 1027 30.61 -7.26 17.95
N THR A 1028 29.92 -7.42 19.08
CA THR A 1028 30.42 -7.00 20.41
C THR A 1028 31.04 -8.14 21.21
N ALA A 1029 31.78 -7.80 22.27
CA ALA A 1029 32.46 -8.80 23.11
C ALA A 1029 31.50 -9.69 23.91
N ILE A 1030 30.25 -9.27 24.16
CA ILE A 1030 29.23 -10.10 24.82
C ILE A 1030 28.33 -10.88 23.85
N GLY A 1031 28.50 -10.68 22.54
CA GLY A 1031 27.77 -11.41 21.50
C GLY A 1031 26.58 -10.70 20.89
N GLY A 1032 26.45 -9.39 21.09
CA GLY A 1032 25.60 -8.55 20.26
C GLY A 1032 26.10 -8.56 18.81
N MET A 1033 25.18 -8.51 17.87
CA MET A 1033 25.45 -8.38 16.45
C MET A 1033 24.42 -7.46 15.83
N ILE A 1034 24.86 -6.62 14.89
CA ILE A 1034 23.99 -5.78 14.07
C ILE A 1034 24.00 -6.25 12.61
N SER A 1035 22.95 -5.88 11.87
CA SER A 1035 22.82 -6.11 10.44
C SER A 1035 23.90 -5.41 9.61
N ARG A 1036 23.79 -5.54 8.30
CA ARG A 1036 24.40 -4.58 7.39
C ARG A 1036 23.75 -3.20 7.55
N ASP A 1037 24.56 -2.20 7.21
CA ASP A 1037 24.30 -0.79 6.92
C ASP A 1037 23.35 -0.61 5.71
N PHE A 1038 22.16 -0.04 5.94
CA PHE A 1038 21.15 0.21 4.90
C PHE A 1038 21.11 1.69 4.44
N THR A 1039 22.12 2.10 3.67
CA THR A 1039 22.29 3.51 3.23
C THR A 1039 21.34 4.02 2.12
N GLN A 1040 20.55 3.16 1.45
CA GLN A 1040 19.82 3.51 0.21
C GLN A 1040 18.40 2.89 0.12
N GLY A 1041 17.73 2.70 1.26
CA GLY A 1041 16.39 2.09 1.34
C GLY A 1041 15.59 2.56 2.55
N TYR A 1042 14.75 1.66 3.10
CA TYR A 1042 13.85 1.88 4.24
C TYR A 1042 14.29 1.15 5.53
N GLY A 1043 15.51 0.61 5.56
CA GLY A 1043 15.95 -0.45 6.47
C GLY A 1043 15.53 -1.84 5.97
N PRO A 1044 15.37 -2.85 6.85
CA PRO A 1044 15.48 -2.81 8.31
C PRO A 1044 16.92 -2.92 8.83
N GLU A 1045 17.30 -2.04 9.75
CA GLU A 1045 18.46 -2.24 10.62
C GLU A 1045 18.07 -3.15 11.80
N GLU A 1046 18.85 -4.19 12.08
CA GLU A 1046 18.54 -5.20 13.12
C GLU A 1046 19.71 -5.41 14.08
N TYR A 1047 19.49 -5.26 15.39
CA TYR A 1047 20.39 -5.74 16.44
C TYR A 1047 19.82 -6.99 17.13
N LEU A 1048 20.69 -7.98 17.37
CA LEU A 1048 20.39 -9.22 18.06
C LEU A 1048 21.43 -9.52 19.15
N ILE A 1049 20.99 -10.02 20.29
CA ILE A 1049 21.86 -10.70 21.26
C ILE A 1049 21.20 -11.97 21.79
N ARG A 1050 21.84 -13.12 21.55
CA ARG A 1050 21.31 -14.45 21.90
C ARG A 1050 21.10 -14.60 23.41
N LYS A 1051 22.05 -14.13 24.22
CA LYS A 1051 21.99 -14.17 25.69
C LYS A 1051 22.28 -12.79 26.25
N ALA A 1052 21.25 -12.07 26.67
CA ALA A 1052 21.39 -10.73 27.23
C ALA A 1052 22.18 -10.78 28.53
N VAL A 1053 22.90 -9.69 28.83
CA VAL A 1053 23.65 -9.52 30.08
C VAL A 1053 22.96 -8.45 30.90
N LYS A 1054 22.98 -8.62 32.23
CA LYS A 1054 22.37 -7.68 33.19
C LYS A 1054 22.76 -6.22 32.91
N GLY A 1055 21.76 -5.34 32.99
CA GLY A 1055 21.89 -3.89 32.93
C GLY A 1055 21.04 -3.27 31.82
N THR A 1056 21.30 -1.98 31.57
CA THR A 1056 20.56 -1.17 30.61
C THR A 1056 21.19 -1.23 29.21
N TYR A 1057 20.40 -1.61 28.22
CA TYR A 1057 20.70 -1.42 26.80
C TYR A 1057 20.08 -0.09 26.35
N THR A 1058 20.87 0.82 25.79
CA THR A 1058 20.37 2.12 25.28
C THR A 1058 20.32 2.08 23.77
N VAL A 1059 19.12 2.26 23.21
CA VAL A 1059 18.86 2.26 21.76
C VAL A 1059 18.86 3.70 21.28
N ARG A 1060 19.59 3.98 20.20
CA ARG A 1060 19.71 5.31 19.60
C ARG A 1060 19.60 5.19 18.08
N ALA A 1061 19.05 6.23 17.45
CA ALA A 1061 19.05 6.40 16.00
C ALA A 1061 19.93 7.59 15.63
N LYS A 1062 20.65 7.49 14.52
CA LYS A 1062 21.46 8.58 13.99
C LYS A 1062 21.00 8.93 12.59
N TYR A 1063 20.65 10.19 12.38
CA TYR A 1063 20.17 10.68 11.09
C TYR A 1063 21.28 11.44 10.39
N PHE A 1064 21.85 10.95 9.28
CA PHE A 1064 22.99 11.64 8.65
C PHE A 1064 22.56 12.74 7.69
N ALA A 1065 21.71 12.39 6.73
CA ALA A 1065 21.07 13.28 5.77
C ALA A 1065 19.97 12.55 4.99
N ASN A 1066 19.00 13.30 4.49
CA ASN A 1066 18.20 12.88 3.34
C ASN A 1066 18.85 13.41 2.06
N HIS A 1067 19.06 12.54 1.06
CA HIS A 1067 19.52 12.96 -0.27
C HIS A 1067 18.36 13.43 -1.16
N GLN A 1068 17.11 13.17 -0.75
CA GLN A 1068 15.88 13.66 -1.37
C GLN A 1068 15.25 14.79 -0.51
N GLN A 1069 14.55 15.73 -1.15
CA GLN A 1069 13.70 16.69 -0.43
C GLN A 1069 12.35 16.06 -0.09
N SER A 1070 12.32 15.26 0.98
CA SER A 1070 11.10 14.55 1.43
C SER A 1070 9.92 15.50 1.69
N LEU A 1071 8.73 15.09 1.25
CA LEU A 1071 7.45 15.80 1.40
C LEU A 1071 7.05 16.07 2.85
N THR A 1072 7.47 15.24 3.80
CA THR A 1072 7.25 15.48 5.23
C THR A 1072 8.28 16.43 5.85
N GLY A 1073 9.39 16.68 5.16
CA GLY A 1073 10.56 17.44 5.64
C GLY A 1073 11.40 16.74 6.72
N ALA A 1074 11.00 15.57 7.21
CA ALA A 1074 11.62 14.88 8.34
C ALA A 1074 11.22 13.39 8.36
N THR A 1075 12.21 12.50 8.42
CA THR A 1075 12.03 11.02 8.40
C THR A 1075 11.37 10.54 9.69
N THR A 1076 10.48 9.56 9.57
CA THR A 1076 9.84 8.87 10.70
C THR A 1076 10.37 7.44 10.79
N ILE A 1077 10.99 7.10 11.92
CA ILE A 1077 11.39 5.72 12.24
C ILE A 1077 10.27 5.00 13.00
N MET A 1078 10.16 3.70 12.76
CA MET A 1078 9.45 2.76 13.61
C MET A 1078 10.44 1.73 14.15
N VAL A 1079 10.50 1.56 15.47
CA VAL A 1079 11.40 0.63 16.15
C VAL A 1079 10.57 -0.44 16.86
N HIS A 1080 10.77 -1.69 16.48
CA HIS A 1080 10.26 -2.86 17.18
C HIS A 1080 11.30 -3.37 18.18
N ILE A 1081 10.90 -3.49 19.44
CA ILE A 1081 11.76 -3.95 20.53
C ILE A 1081 11.15 -5.25 21.05
N TYR A 1082 11.90 -6.35 20.96
CA TYR A 1082 11.48 -7.66 21.43
C TYR A 1082 12.39 -8.15 22.55
N LYS A 1083 11.82 -8.42 23.74
CA LYS A 1083 12.49 -9.24 24.77
C LYS A 1083 12.02 -10.68 24.62
N TYR A 1084 12.95 -11.64 24.73
CA TYR A 1084 12.71 -13.07 24.54
C TYR A 1084 12.07 -13.38 23.17
N TYR A 1085 12.61 -12.77 22.10
CA TYR A 1085 12.16 -13.00 20.74
C TYR A 1085 12.26 -14.48 20.35
N GLY A 1086 11.24 -15.01 19.70
CA GLY A 1086 11.17 -16.43 19.36
C GLY A 1086 10.81 -17.34 20.54
N GLN A 1087 10.32 -16.79 21.66
CA GLN A 1087 9.96 -17.57 22.85
C GLN A 1087 8.48 -17.34 23.21
N LEU A 1088 7.84 -18.30 23.89
CA LEU A 1088 6.42 -18.19 24.26
C LEU A 1088 6.13 -17.05 25.26
N ASN A 1089 7.16 -16.54 25.93
CA ASN A 1089 7.13 -15.38 26.82
C ASN A 1089 7.65 -14.09 26.14
N GLN A 1090 7.67 -14.04 24.80
CA GLN A 1090 8.08 -12.86 24.03
C GLN A 1090 7.29 -11.61 24.48
N GLN A 1091 8.00 -10.52 24.74
CA GLN A 1091 7.43 -9.20 24.99
C GLN A 1091 7.79 -8.30 23.82
N LYS A 1092 6.81 -7.62 23.22
CA LYS A 1092 7.03 -6.66 22.13
C LYS A 1092 6.58 -5.26 22.54
N GLU A 1093 7.42 -4.28 22.24
CA GLU A 1093 7.05 -2.88 22.21
C GLU A 1093 7.32 -2.28 20.82
N ILE A 1094 6.55 -1.25 20.45
CA ILE A 1094 6.66 -0.54 19.18
C ILE A 1094 6.71 0.95 19.50
N VAL A 1095 7.66 1.65 18.90
CA VAL A 1095 7.86 3.09 19.09
C VAL A 1095 7.93 3.74 17.71
N THR A 1096 7.16 4.81 17.46
CA THR A 1096 7.44 5.70 16.32
C THR A 1096 8.05 7.00 16.81
N LEU A 1097 9.09 7.46 16.12
CA LEU A 1097 9.82 8.70 16.42
C LEU A 1097 10.13 9.42 15.12
N ARG A 1098 10.26 10.74 15.23
CA ARG A 1098 10.56 11.62 14.11
C ARG A 1098 11.96 12.20 14.23
N LEU A 1099 12.65 12.29 13.10
CA LEU A 1099 14.01 12.79 12.95
C LEU A 1099 13.95 14.09 12.15
N ASP A 1100 14.07 15.24 12.82
CA ASP A 1100 13.89 16.58 12.23
C ASP A 1100 15.21 17.35 12.00
N SER A 1101 16.31 16.93 12.64
CA SER A 1101 17.61 17.59 12.60
C SER A 1101 18.71 16.72 11.97
N ASN A 1102 19.26 17.18 10.83
CA ASN A 1102 20.39 16.52 10.18
C ASN A 1102 21.60 16.41 11.13
N LYS A 1103 22.16 15.20 11.25
CA LYS A 1103 23.34 14.81 12.05
C LYS A 1103 23.12 14.73 13.56
N GLU A 1104 21.88 14.68 14.04
CA GLU A 1104 21.59 14.44 15.46
C GLU A 1104 21.58 12.94 15.82
N MET A 1105 22.02 12.65 17.06
CA MET A 1105 21.89 11.35 17.72
C MET A 1105 20.68 11.43 18.65
N ILE A 1106 19.65 10.61 18.43
CA ILE A 1106 18.44 10.63 19.23
C ILE A 1106 18.34 9.33 20.03
N ASP A 1107 18.25 9.45 21.36
CA ASP A 1107 17.92 8.33 22.25
C ASP A 1107 16.47 7.90 21.98
N VAL A 1108 16.27 6.63 21.62
CA VAL A 1108 14.95 6.05 21.29
C VAL A 1108 14.30 5.49 22.56
N CYS A 1109 15.00 4.59 23.24
CA CYS A 1109 14.52 3.92 24.43
C CYS A 1109 15.66 3.30 25.25
N LYS A 1110 15.32 2.85 26.47
CA LYS A 1110 16.20 2.06 27.33
C LYS A 1110 15.50 0.77 27.73
N VAL A 1111 16.18 -0.36 27.53
CA VAL A 1111 15.70 -1.70 27.84
C VAL A 1111 16.52 -2.27 28.99
N GLU A 1112 15.87 -2.62 30.10
CA GLU A 1112 16.54 -3.12 31.29
C GLU A 1112 16.37 -4.65 31.46
N PHE A 1113 17.49 -5.29 31.83
CA PHE A 1113 17.56 -6.68 32.27
C PHE A 1113 18.08 -6.71 33.71
N ASP A 1114 17.19 -6.97 34.66
CA ASP A 1114 17.48 -7.12 36.09
C ASP A 1114 17.97 -8.53 36.45
N ASP A 1115 18.30 -8.76 37.73
CA ASP A 1115 18.57 -10.11 38.22
C ASP A 1115 17.35 -11.02 38.04
N ASP A 1116 17.58 -12.26 37.62
CA ASP A 1116 16.61 -13.34 37.73
C ASP A 1116 16.03 -13.41 39.15
N ILE A 1117 14.76 -13.78 39.20
CA ILE A 1117 14.10 -14.22 40.43
C ILE A 1117 14.92 -15.40 40.99
N LYS A 1118 15.74 -15.12 42.00
CA LYS A 1118 16.06 -16.12 43.02
C LYS A 1118 14.74 -16.52 43.67
N GLN A 1119 14.15 -17.60 43.18
CA GLN A 1119 13.09 -18.29 43.92
C GLN A 1119 13.64 -18.53 45.33
N LYS A 1120 12.90 -18.07 46.34
CA LYS A 1120 13.30 -18.21 47.73
C LYS A 1120 13.24 -19.69 48.14
N SER A 1121 14.34 -20.40 48.00
CA SER A 1121 14.69 -21.48 48.92
C SER A 1121 15.88 -21.00 49.77
N GLN A 1122 15.65 -20.89 51.07
CA GLN A 1122 16.67 -20.42 52.01
C GLN A 1122 17.70 -21.53 52.22
N ASN A 1123 18.97 -21.24 51.95
CA ASN A 1123 20.06 -22.10 52.39
C ASN A 1123 20.06 -22.19 53.93
N LYS A 1124 19.91 -23.40 54.46
CA LYS A 1124 20.44 -23.76 55.77
C LYS A 1124 21.44 -24.90 55.60
N THR A 1125 22.70 -24.57 55.85
CA THR A 1125 23.89 -25.40 55.67
C THR A 1125 23.87 -26.72 56.43
N ILE A 1126 24.30 -27.81 55.76
CA ILE A 1126 25.14 -28.87 56.36
C ILE A 1126 26.26 -29.22 55.36
N HIS A 1127 27.44 -29.56 55.89
CA HIS A 1127 28.65 -29.96 55.17
C HIS A 1127 28.51 -31.23 54.30
N GLY A 1128 29.39 -31.31 53.28
CA GLY A 1128 30.23 -32.51 53.11
C GLY A 1128 29.87 -33.47 51.97
N GLN A 1129 30.85 -33.66 51.07
CA GLN A 1129 31.14 -34.88 50.28
C GLN A 1129 29.96 -35.82 49.91
N ASN A 1130 29.59 -35.86 48.63
CA ASN A 1130 30.00 -36.96 47.73
C ASN A 1130 29.41 -36.83 46.32
N SER A 1131 30.06 -37.51 45.37
CA SER A 1131 29.52 -37.77 44.04
C SER A 1131 28.32 -38.72 44.11
N ASN A 1132 27.11 -38.22 43.89
CA ASN A 1132 25.98 -39.07 43.54
C ASN A 1132 25.94 -39.25 42.02
N THR A 1133 26.06 -40.50 41.58
CA THR A 1133 25.71 -40.89 40.21
C THR A 1133 24.20 -40.76 40.04
N ASN A 1134 23.73 -39.79 39.28
CA ASN A 1134 22.32 -39.77 38.87
C ASN A 1134 22.06 -40.97 37.96
N ILE A 1135 21.08 -41.78 38.34
CA ILE A 1135 20.71 -43.02 37.64
C ILE A 1135 19.21 -42.91 37.34
N HIS A 1136 18.84 -43.10 36.07
CA HIS A 1136 17.45 -43.17 35.64
C HIS A 1136 17.04 -44.65 35.54
N PRO A 1137 16.45 -45.23 36.61
CA PRO A 1137 16.05 -46.64 36.62
C PRO A 1137 15.03 -46.93 35.51
N ASN A 1138 15.08 -48.15 34.96
CA ASN A 1138 14.19 -48.63 33.89
C ASN A 1138 14.22 -47.83 32.57
N VAL A 1139 15.14 -46.89 32.37
CA VAL A 1139 15.34 -46.19 31.09
C VAL A 1139 16.56 -46.79 30.39
N ALA A 1140 16.48 -46.97 29.07
CA ALA A 1140 17.61 -47.32 28.21
C ALA A 1140 17.98 -46.13 27.32
N CYS A 1141 19.23 -46.07 26.87
CA CYS A 1141 19.65 -45.13 25.84
C CYS A 1141 19.55 -45.79 24.46
N ASP A 1142 18.67 -45.32 23.57
CA ASP A 1142 18.49 -45.94 22.24
C ASP A 1142 19.77 -45.92 21.38
N GLY A 1143 20.63 -44.90 21.56
CA GLY A 1143 21.92 -44.80 20.85
C GLY A 1143 23.07 -45.69 21.35
N CYS A 1144 22.90 -46.48 22.43
CA CYS A 1144 23.94 -47.42 22.93
C CYS A 1144 23.44 -48.55 23.86
N ASP A 1145 22.13 -48.74 24.00
CA ASP A 1145 21.45 -49.69 24.89
C ASP A 1145 21.78 -49.59 26.40
N MET A 1146 22.57 -48.58 26.83
CA MET A 1146 22.93 -48.40 28.24
C MET A 1146 21.68 -48.26 29.10
N SER A 1147 21.52 -49.16 30.06
CA SER A 1147 20.39 -49.16 30.98
C SER A 1147 20.76 -49.75 32.34
N PRO A 1148 20.40 -49.12 33.47
CA PRO A 1148 19.80 -47.79 33.55
C PRO A 1148 20.77 -46.70 33.06
N ILE A 1149 20.25 -45.61 32.48
CA ILE A 1149 21.08 -44.46 32.08
C ILE A 1149 21.76 -43.89 33.33
N LYS A 1150 23.08 -43.69 33.25
CA LYS A 1150 23.91 -43.07 34.29
C LYS A 1150 24.42 -41.72 33.80
N GLY A 1151 24.20 -40.65 34.57
CA GLY A 1151 24.38 -39.26 34.12
C GLY A 1151 23.13 -38.71 33.43
N ASP A 1152 23.26 -37.52 32.84
CA ASP A 1152 22.12 -36.78 32.25
C ASP A 1152 21.40 -37.60 31.17
N ARG A 1153 20.05 -37.61 31.24
CA ARG A 1153 19.15 -38.25 30.27
C ARG A 1153 18.60 -37.18 29.30
N TYR A 1154 18.45 -37.53 28.03
CA TYR A 1154 17.98 -36.64 26.98
C TYR A 1154 16.75 -37.24 26.27
N LYS A 1155 15.54 -36.83 26.67
CA LYS A 1155 14.29 -37.40 26.14
C LYS A 1155 13.77 -36.62 24.94
N CYS A 1156 13.36 -37.31 23.88
CA CYS A 1156 12.71 -36.69 22.74
C CYS A 1156 11.29 -36.22 23.08
N LEU A 1157 10.98 -34.95 22.80
CA LEU A 1157 9.64 -34.39 23.03
C LEU A 1157 8.61 -34.87 21.98
N PHE A 1158 9.08 -35.42 20.86
CA PHE A 1158 8.28 -35.75 19.67
C PHE A 1158 8.13 -37.26 19.47
N CYS A 1159 9.22 -38.04 19.48
CA CYS A 1159 9.16 -39.49 19.28
C CYS A 1159 8.38 -40.23 20.40
N PRO A 1160 7.86 -41.46 20.14
CA PRO A 1160 7.04 -42.19 21.10
C PRO A 1160 7.77 -42.70 22.33
N ASP A 1161 9.01 -43.14 22.20
CA ASP A 1161 9.82 -43.66 23.32
C ASP A 1161 11.31 -43.59 22.93
N VAL A 1162 11.88 -42.38 22.90
CA VAL A 1162 13.31 -42.17 22.55
C VAL A 1162 14.00 -41.35 23.62
N ASP A 1163 15.10 -41.90 24.12
CA ASP A 1163 15.91 -41.41 25.21
C ASP A 1163 17.41 -41.65 24.92
N PHE A 1164 18.24 -40.61 25.07
CA PHE A 1164 19.69 -40.71 24.91
C PHE A 1164 20.41 -40.44 26.23
N CYS A 1165 21.49 -41.18 26.51
CA CYS A 1165 22.41 -40.82 27.59
C CYS A 1165 23.32 -39.67 27.15
N GLN A 1166 23.89 -38.96 28.13
CA GLN A 1166 24.79 -37.83 27.93
C GLN A 1166 25.90 -38.09 26.89
N SER A 1167 26.52 -39.28 26.88
CA SER A 1167 27.58 -39.60 25.91
C SER A 1167 27.05 -39.79 24.49
N CYS A 1168 25.85 -40.37 24.31
CA CYS A 1168 25.24 -40.53 22.99
C CYS A 1168 24.72 -39.19 22.43
N HIS A 1169 24.17 -38.34 23.30
CA HIS A 1169 23.81 -36.97 22.95
C HIS A 1169 25.04 -36.16 22.53
N SER A 1170 26.12 -36.15 23.36
CA SER A 1170 27.36 -35.44 23.04
C SER A 1170 28.11 -35.97 21.82
N ALA A 1171 27.90 -37.24 21.45
CA ALA A 1171 28.42 -37.85 20.22
C ALA A 1171 27.45 -37.75 19.02
N SER A 1172 26.39 -36.94 19.12
CA SER A 1172 25.37 -36.70 18.08
C SER A 1172 24.69 -37.98 17.53
N ARG A 1173 24.66 -39.08 18.29
CA ARG A 1173 24.07 -40.35 17.84
C ARG A 1173 22.56 -40.24 17.60
N ALA A 1174 21.89 -39.31 18.28
CA ALA A 1174 20.48 -38.99 18.08
C ALA A 1174 20.13 -38.51 16.66
N ASN A 1175 21.12 -38.10 15.86
CA ASN A 1175 20.90 -37.64 14.48
C ASN A 1175 20.90 -38.79 13.47
N ASN A 1176 21.37 -39.98 13.87
CA ASN A 1176 21.54 -41.16 13.01
C ASN A 1176 20.67 -42.34 13.45
N ASP A 1177 19.71 -42.11 14.36
CA ASP A 1177 18.83 -43.14 14.90
C ASP A 1177 17.58 -43.28 14.01
N PRO A 1178 17.25 -44.48 13.50
CA PRO A 1178 16.13 -44.68 12.57
C PRO A 1178 14.75 -44.38 13.19
N ASN A 1179 14.64 -44.30 14.52
CA ASN A 1179 13.42 -43.97 15.24
C ASN A 1179 13.38 -42.48 15.67
N HIS A 1180 14.37 -41.66 15.31
CA HIS A 1180 14.49 -40.27 15.74
C HIS A 1180 14.99 -39.32 14.64
N LEU A 1181 14.16 -38.37 14.24
CA LEU A 1181 14.56 -37.31 13.29
C LEU A 1181 15.50 -36.31 13.96
N TYR A 1182 16.59 -35.97 13.27
CA TYR A 1182 17.68 -35.09 13.78
C TYR A 1182 17.23 -33.69 14.24
N ASN A 1183 16.05 -33.23 13.79
CA ASN A 1183 15.49 -31.92 14.12
C ASN A 1183 14.55 -31.93 15.34
N HIS A 1184 14.26 -33.09 15.93
CA HIS A 1184 13.45 -33.18 17.14
C HIS A 1184 14.23 -32.69 18.37
N PRO A 1185 13.71 -31.71 19.14
CA PRO A 1185 14.38 -31.25 20.35
C PRO A 1185 14.34 -32.31 21.46
N LEU A 1186 15.50 -32.49 22.09
CA LEU A 1186 15.72 -33.36 23.23
C LEU A 1186 15.72 -32.53 24.53
N LEU A 1187 14.90 -32.90 25.51
CA LEU A 1187 14.96 -32.30 26.84
C LEU A 1187 16.02 -33.00 27.68
N CYS A 1188 16.98 -32.23 28.19
CA CYS A 1188 17.94 -32.69 29.20
C CYS A 1188 17.27 -32.78 30.58
N ILE A 1189 17.31 -33.96 31.19
CA ILE A 1189 16.75 -34.32 32.48
C ILE A 1189 17.94 -34.70 33.37
N LYS A 1190 18.13 -34.02 34.50
CA LYS A 1190 19.31 -34.22 35.36
C LYS A 1190 19.02 -35.11 36.55
N ASP A 1191 17.90 -34.91 37.23
CA ASP A 1191 17.42 -35.79 38.30
C ASP A 1191 16.21 -36.62 37.79
N SER A 1192 16.12 -37.89 38.17
CA SER A 1192 15.02 -38.78 37.78
C SER A 1192 13.66 -38.36 38.35
N ASN A 1193 13.63 -37.46 39.34
CA ASN A 1193 12.40 -36.89 39.92
C ASN A 1193 12.04 -35.50 39.37
N GLU A 1194 12.82 -34.94 38.43
CA GLU A 1194 12.70 -33.56 37.94
C GLU A 1194 11.57 -33.37 36.89
N TYR A 1195 10.34 -33.76 37.24
CA TYR A 1195 9.18 -33.56 36.37
C TYR A 1195 8.56 -32.16 36.57
N SER A 1196 8.81 -31.26 35.62
CA SER A 1196 8.19 -29.92 35.59
C SER A 1196 6.74 -29.98 35.07
N GLU A 1197 5.81 -30.15 36.02
CA GLU A 1197 4.38 -30.29 35.78
C GLU A 1197 3.77 -29.10 35.00
N SER A 1198 4.33 -27.90 35.17
CA SER A 1198 3.90 -26.67 34.48
C SER A 1198 4.39 -26.54 33.04
N LEU A 1199 5.50 -27.18 32.64
CA LEU A 1199 6.05 -27.03 31.28
C LEU A 1199 5.36 -27.95 30.26
N TYR A 1200 5.00 -29.16 30.69
CA TYR A 1200 4.38 -30.18 29.84
C TYR A 1200 2.87 -30.00 29.70
N LEU A 1201 2.17 -29.75 30.80
CA LEU A 1201 0.70 -29.64 30.79
C LEU A 1201 0.20 -28.33 30.18
N TYR A 1202 0.91 -27.20 30.32
CA TYR A 1202 0.37 -25.92 29.85
C TYR A 1202 0.13 -25.90 28.32
N ASN A 1203 1.05 -26.46 27.55
CA ASN A 1203 0.95 -26.58 26.08
C ASN A 1203 0.00 -27.69 25.60
N ARG A 1204 -0.40 -28.62 26.47
CA ARG A 1204 -1.14 -29.86 26.09
C ARG A 1204 -2.43 -30.10 26.89
N SER A 1205 -2.80 -29.16 27.77
CA SER A 1205 -3.96 -29.17 28.67
C SER A 1205 -5.32 -29.38 27.99
N LYS A 1206 -5.41 -29.12 26.68
CA LYS A 1206 -6.60 -29.34 25.85
C LYS A 1206 -6.78 -30.80 25.41
N ILE A 1207 -5.75 -31.65 25.57
CA ILE A 1207 -5.82 -33.10 25.31
C ILE A 1207 -6.33 -33.76 26.60
N ASN A 1208 -7.49 -34.41 26.52
CA ASN A 1208 -8.17 -35.00 27.66
C ASN A 1208 -8.64 -36.42 27.33
N HIS A 1209 -8.21 -37.38 28.14
CA HIS A 1209 -8.58 -38.79 28.02
C HIS A 1209 -9.56 -39.15 29.14
N THR A 1210 -10.84 -38.81 28.91
CA THR A 1210 -11.86 -38.66 29.96
C THR A 1210 -12.10 -39.94 30.77
N ASN A 1211 -12.11 -41.08 30.09
CA ASN A 1211 -12.41 -42.39 30.67
C ASN A 1211 -11.17 -43.27 30.90
N ILE A 1212 -9.95 -42.70 30.87
CA ILE A 1212 -8.70 -43.45 31.08
C ILE A 1212 -7.96 -42.97 32.32
N GLN A 1213 -7.67 -43.92 33.21
CA GLN A 1213 -6.83 -43.73 34.40
C GLN A 1213 -5.37 -44.11 34.10
N CYS A 1214 -4.41 -43.37 34.66
CA CYS A 1214 -3.02 -43.80 34.70
C CYS A 1214 -2.87 -44.98 35.69
N ASN A 1215 -2.42 -46.14 35.22
CA ASN A 1215 -2.25 -47.34 36.05
C ASN A 1215 -1.11 -47.25 37.08
N SER A 1216 -0.28 -46.20 37.04
CA SER A 1216 0.87 -46.01 37.94
C SER A 1216 0.61 -44.99 39.06
N CYS A 1217 0.12 -43.79 38.74
CA CYS A 1217 -0.23 -42.76 39.73
C CYS A 1217 -1.75 -42.61 39.98
N PHE A 1218 -2.59 -43.43 39.35
CA PHE A 1218 -4.04 -43.47 39.52
C PHE A 1218 -4.82 -42.18 39.17
N THR A 1219 -4.19 -41.20 38.52
CA THR A 1219 -4.89 -40.01 38.02
C THR A 1219 -5.84 -40.34 36.87
N GLN A 1220 -7.09 -39.89 36.98
CA GLN A 1220 -8.10 -39.89 35.92
C GLN A 1220 -8.85 -38.52 35.95
N PRO A 1221 -9.13 -37.91 34.80
CA PRO A 1221 -8.67 -38.30 33.47
C PRO A 1221 -7.16 -38.08 33.29
N ILE A 1222 -6.54 -38.77 32.32
CA ILE A 1222 -5.20 -38.39 31.87
C ILE A 1222 -5.34 -37.10 31.05
N ILE A 1223 -4.79 -36.01 31.58
CA ILE A 1223 -4.67 -34.71 30.90
C ILE A 1223 -3.26 -34.64 30.30
N GLY A 1224 -3.13 -34.18 29.05
CA GLY A 1224 -1.89 -34.29 28.28
C GLY A 1224 -1.76 -35.65 27.58
N ILE A 1225 -0.54 -36.09 27.29
CA ILE A 1225 -0.32 -37.29 26.46
C ILE A 1225 -0.55 -38.58 27.25
N ARG A 1226 -1.32 -39.50 26.65
CA ARG A 1226 -1.48 -40.88 27.11
C ARG A 1226 -0.48 -41.79 26.42
N TYR A 1227 0.22 -42.60 27.20
CA TYR A 1227 1.07 -43.68 26.70
C TYR A 1227 0.39 -45.02 26.97
N GLN A 1228 -0.04 -45.71 25.92
CA GLN A 1228 -0.64 -47.04 26.02
C GLN A 1228 0.41 -48.11 25.69
N CYS A 1229 0.68 -48.97 26.66
CA CYS A 1229 1.63 -50.06 26.54
C CYS A 1229 0.98 -51.31 25.91
N ILE A 1230 1.75 -52.12 25.20
CA ILE A 1230 1.29 -53.39 24.59
C ILE A 1230 0.69 -54.38 25.61
N CYS A 1231 1.05 -54.29 26.90
CA CYS A 1231 0.47 -55.09 27.97
C CYS A 1231 -0.89 -54.55 28.50
N GLY A 1232 -1.47 -53.53 27.86
CA GLY A 1232 -2.76 -52.92 28.23
C GLY A 1232 -2.68 -51.78 29.25
N ILE A 1233 -1.50 -51.55 29.85
CA ILE A 1233 -1.25 -50.50 30.84
C ILE A 1233 -1.22 -49.10 30.20
N ASN A 1234 -1.88 -48.15 30.84
CA ASN A 1234 -1.90 -46.73 30.47
C ASN A 1234 -1.07 -45.92 31.46
N LEU A 1235 -0.21 -45.06 30.94
CA LEU A 1235 0.62 -44.13 31.72
C LEU A 1235 0.31 -42.70 31.29
N CYS A 1236 0.21 -41.79 32.26
CA CYS A 1236 0.28 -40.36 31.98
C CYS A 1236 1.74 -39.96 31.68
N GLU A 1237 1.90 -38.83 31.00
CA GLU A 1237 3.19 -38.23 30.62
C GLU A 1237 4.19 -38.17 31.79
N LYS A 1238 3.73 -37.90 33.03
CA LYS A 1238 4.55 -37.94 34.26
C LYS A 1238 5.09 -39.33 34.63
N CYS A 1239 4.24 -40.37 34.57
CA CYS A 1239 4.64 -41.72 34.96
C CYS A 1239 5.50 -42.42 33.90
N GLU A 1240 5.27 -42.10 32.63
CA GLU A 1240 6.15 -42.48 31.54
C GLU A 1240 7.52 -41.79 31.68
N PHE A 1241 7.53 -40.47 31.89
CA PHE A 1241 8.75 -39.69 32.12
C PHE A 1241 9.60 -40.24 33.27
N ILE A 1242 9.00 -40.64 34.39
CA ILE A 1242 9.75 -41.18 35.54
C ILE A 1242 10.23 -42.64 35.31
N GLY A 1243 9.70 -43.35 34.31
CA GLY A 1243 10.08 -44.74 34.01
C GLY A 1243 9.42 -45.79 34.91
N LEU A 1244 8.19 -45.54 35.37
CA LEU A 1244 7.46 -46.38 36.34
C LEU A 1244 6.82 -47.65 35.75
N HIS A 1245 7.30 -48.11 34.58
CA HIS A 1245 6.87 -49.36 33.94
C HIS A 1245 8.03 -49.99 33.16
N ASP A 1246 7.94 -51.29 32.87
CA ASP A 1246 8.95 -52.03 32.12
C ASP A 1246 9.17 -51.45 30.72
N LYS A 1247 10.42 -51.24 30.35
CA LYS A 1247 10.88 -50.69 29.06
C LYS A 1247 10.99 -51.74 27.94
N SER A 1248 10.96 -53.04 28.28
CA SER A 1248 10.91 -54.11 27.27
C SER A 1248 9.56 -54.15 26.53
N HIS A 1249 8.54 -53.51 27.09
CA HIS A 1249 7.24 -53.36 26.46
C HIS A 1249 7.15 -52.04 25.67
N HIS A 1250 6.90 -52.16 24.36
CA HIS A 1250 6.62 -51.02 23.48
C HIS A 1250 5.38 -50.22 23.92
N ARG A 1251 5.40 -48.90 23.68
CA ARG A 1251 4.37 -47.95 24.10
C ARG A 1251 3.94 -47.05 22.95
N THR A 1252 2.65 -47.01 22.68
CA THR A 1252 2.04 -46.11 21.70
C THR A 1252 1.71 -44.78 22.37
N LYS A 1253 2.27 -43.70 21.82
CA LYS A 1253 2.02 -42.31 22.24
C LYS A 1253 0.74 -41.78 21.60
N ILE A 1254 -0.28 -41.50 22.40
CA ILE A 1254 -1.60 -41.02 21.96
C ILE A 1254 -1.73 -39.55 22.38
N ALA A 1255 -1.79 -38.65 21.40
CA ALA A 1255 -1.82 -37.19 21.59
C ALA A 1255 -3.13 -36.54 21.09
N THR A 1256 -4.20 -37.33 20.98
CA THR A 1256 -5.54 -36.91 20.57
C THR A 1256 -6.53 -37.30 21.67
N SER A 1257 -7.42 -36.40 22.09
CA SER A 1257 -8.43 -36.67 23.12
C SER A 1257 -9.29 -37.91 22.80
N VAL A 1258 -9.69 -38.66 23.84
CA VAL A 1258 -10.53 -39.88 23.77
C VAL A 1258 -11.55 -39.90 24.91
#